data_AF-A0A1A9EXD0-F1
#
_entry.id   AF-A0A1A9EXD0-F1
#
_cell.length_a   1.000
_cell.length_b   1.000
_cell.length_c   1.000
_cell.angle_alpha   90.00
_cell.angle_beta   90.00
_cell.angle_gamma   90.00
#
_symmetry.space_group_name_H-M   'P 1'
#
loop_
_entity.id
_entity.type
_entity.pdbx_description
1 polymer ?
#
loop_
_entity_poly.entity_id
_entity_poly.type
_entity_poly.pdbx_seq_one_letter_code
_entity_poly.pdbx_strand_id
1 'polypeptide(L)'
;MFSPTTVTIVVLLYMGILFSIAQLVEKRVERNGQAKRGPWIYALSLAVYATSWTFYGSVGLASHSGLLFLGIYAGALIAIALWWVILRPMVAAKETFHITSIADFISTRYNRSQTIAAAVTLIALIGALPYIALQLEAIISSFNLITSGNNPGVGGFTGLMVTLVMIIFTIVFGARRLDPTERHPGMITVLAVECVVKLVAFMAIGVFVTLTVFGGLTPLLERLSEGDLRHLTRISSYKGDGLTWLTFIILSFAGIQLLPRQFHVAVVENSDQQHIKTAMWLFPLYLILINLFVLPIAGAGLISDLPISMADFYVLLIPQQAGEQALTLLVFIGGFSAATAMVLVTTMTLATMASNHLLLPLFERTPGLRRARGSLLQVRWVLIALILVSAYGFAVEFAESYLLVTIGLLSFAAVLQFAPALFGGLFWKRGNSAGALAGLCVGFLIWCYTLALPTFIRQGWYEPGLLTEGPWGITQLRPEALLGLDGLPTLTHSVFWSLLINIGAYVLGSLLYSPGKGERTLTSDFLSAMLPQQHRSRARHTGLHAYIDLAPKIAEARSLLAKYLSSDKAEAAVHNLLQDLQVADKPHITIIELVEFHRSLEHILAGAIGAASAHSAIEASIHYSDREAADLKALYSHIVSELNGPHLTASALNSPSAAAQGSADHYGMVSELQRSIEKLEQNIKQQKNEISQLETKLEERYTDIFRYRIDAQKLLQENELLRRELGALRAEDQL
;
A
#
# COMPACT_ATOMS: atom_id res chain seq x y z
N MET A 1 -23.16 -23.17 28.55
CA MET A 1 -22.62 -21.78 28.58
C MET A 1 -21.28 -21.83 29.30
N PHE A 2 -20.32 -20.99 28.91
CA PHE A 2 -18.99 -20.99 29.50
C PHE A 2 -18.91 -19.99 30.66
N SER A 3 -18.07 -20.26 31.66
CA SER A 3 -17.71 -19.23 32.64
C SER A 3 -16.91 -18.12 31.96
N PRO A 4 -17.18 -16.82 32.25
CA PRO A 4 -16.37 -15.71 31.77
C PRO A 4 -14.88 -15.92 32.02
N THR A 5 -14.51 -16.44 33.20
CA THR A 5 -13.12 -16.71 33.57
C THR A 5 -12.46 -17.74 32.65
N THR A 6 -13.18 -18.81 32.29
CA THR A 6 -12.68 -19.84 31.37
C THR A 6 -12.41 -19.25 30.00
N VAL A 7 -13.34 -18.47 29.46
CA VAL A 7 -13.17 -17.83 28.14
C VAL A 7 -12.00 -16.85 28.15
N THR A 8 -11.88 -16.02 29.19
CA THR A 8 -10.74 -15.10 29.34
C THR A 8 -9.40 -15.85 29.40
N ILE A 9 -9.31 -16.95 30.15
CA ILE A 9 -8.09 -17.77 30.22
C ILE A 9 -7.75 -18.35 28.84
N VAL A 10 -8.73 -18.86 28.10
CA VAL A 10 -8.53 -19.39 26.75
C VAL A 10 -8.02 -18.30 25.80
N VAL A 11 -8.59 -17.10 25.85
CA VAL A 11 -8.15 -15.95 25.05
C VAL A 11 -6.71 -15.54 25.40
N LEU A 12 -6.38 -15.44 26.69
CA LEU A 12 -5.03 -15.09 27.14
C LEU A 12 -4.00 -16.15 26.72
N LEU A 13 -4.36 -17.43 26.83
CA LEU A 13 -3.51 -18.54 26.38
C LEU A 13 -3.29 -18.47 24.87
N TYR A 14 -4.35 -18.24 24.09
CA TYR A 14 -4.29 -18.07 22.65
C TYR A 14 -3.36 -16.91 22.26
N MET A 15 -3.54 -15.74 22.87
CA MET A 15 -2.65 -14.59 22.65
C MET A 15 -1.21 -14.87 23.07
N GLY A 16 -1.00 -15.59 24.17
CA GLY A 16 0.33 -16.02 24.64
C GLY A 16 1.03 -16.97 23.66
N ILE A 17 0.27 -17.87 23.01
CA ILE A 17 0.79 -18.74 21.95
C ILE A 17 1.20 -17.93 20.73
N LEU A 18 0.34 -17.02 20.25
CA LEU A 18 0.69 -16.12 19.13
C LEU A 18 1.93 -15.29 19.45
N PHE A 19 2.04 -14.82 20.70
CA PHE A 19 3.19 -14.05 21.15
C PHE A 19 4.47 -14.87 21.15
N SER A 20 4.39 -16.11 21.64
CA SER A 20 5.50 -17.05 21.62
C SER A 20 5.96 -17.34 20.20
N ILE A 21 5.04 -17.55 19.25
CA ILE A 21 5.36 -17.74 17.84
C ILE A 21 6.08 -16.51 17.27
N ALA A 22 5.58 -15.29 17.53
CA ALA A 22 6.23 -14.07 17.08
C ALA A 22 7.67 -13.96 17.58
N GLN A 23 7.89 -14.19 18.88
CA GLN A 23 9.21 -14.13 19.52
C GLN A 23 10.18 -15.18 18.97
N LEU A 24 9.70 -16.40 18.73
CA LEU A 24 10.52 -17.47 18.16
C LEU A 24 10.99 -17.13 16.73
N VAL A 25 10.11 -16.54 15.94
CA VAL A 25 10.43 -16.09 14.58
C VAL A 25 11.42 -14.93 14.62
N GLU A 26 11.21 -13.93 15.47
CA GLU A 26 12.12 -12.79 15.66
C GLU A 26 13.53 -13.27 16.03
N LYS A 27 13.66 -14.11 17.08
CA LYS A 27 14.95 -14.66 17.51
C LYS A 27 15.65 -15.47 16.42
N ARG A 28 14.89 -16.22 15.62
CA ARG A 28 15.45 -17.01 14.52
C ARG A 28 15.99 -16.13 13.39
N VAL A 29 15.29 -15.04 13.07
CA VAL A 29 15.75 -14.06 12.06
C VAL A 29 16.98 -13.31 12.55
N GLU A 30 17.03 -12.94 13.84
CA GLU A 30 18.22 -12.31 14.43
C GLU A 30 19.45 -13.26 14.38
N ARG A 31 19.25 -14.57 14.61
CA ARG A 31 20.34 -15.56 14.61
C ARG A 31 20.84 -15.98 13.23
N ASN A 32 19.93 -16.14 12.26
CA ASN A 32 20.24 -16.73 10.95
C ASN A 32 20.30 -15.67 9.82
N GLY A 33 20.17 -14.38 10.15
CA GLY A 33 20.04 -13.30 9.17
C GLY A 33 18.63 -13.19 8.58
N GLN A 34 18.44 -12.24 7.65
CA GLN A 34 17.15 -12.03 6.97
C GLN A 34 16.82 -13.25 6.08
N ALA A 35 16.12 -14.23 6.64
CA ALA A 35 15.55 -15.31 5.85
C ALA A 35 14.58 -14.71 4.83
N LYS A 36 14.87 -14.86 3.53
CA LYS A 36 13.90 -14.61 2.46
C LYS A 36 12.66 -15.44 2.79
N ARG A 37 11.59 -14.75 3.22
CA ARG A 37 10.38 -15.41 3.74
C ARG A 37 9.75 -16.24 2.64
N GLY A 38 9.13 -17.36 3.02
CA GLY A 38 8.38 -18.18 2.08
C GLY A 38 7.24 -17.37 1.43
N PRO A 39 7.05 -17.45 0.10
CA PRO A 39 5.95 -16.78 -0.61
C PRO A 39 4.57 -17.08 -0.03
N TRP A 40 4.41 -18.26 0.57
CA TRP A 40 3.20 -18.75 1.24
C TRP A 40 2.83 -17.96 2.50
N ILE A 41 3.81 -17.62 3.34
CA ILE A 41 3.55 -16.86 4.58
C ILE A 41 3.07 -15.45 4.22
N TYR A 42 3.73 -14.83 3.24
CA TYR A 42 3.30 -13.54 2.72
C TYR A 42 1.87 -13.61 2.15
N ALA A 43 1.60 -14.59 1.27
CA ALA A 43 0.28 -14.76 0.67
C ALA A 43 -0.84 -15.04 1.70
N LEU A 44 -0.56 -15.84 2.73
CA LEU A 44 -1.51 -16.07 3.84
C LEU A 44 -1.66 -14.84 4.74
N SER A 45 -0.62 -14.04 4.95
CA SER A 45 -0.74 -12.83 5.76
C SER A 45 -1.69 -11.78 5.14
N LEU A 46 -1.82 -11.77 3.81
CA LEU A 46 -2.80 -10.92 3.10
C LEU A 46 -4.25 -11.31 3.43
N ALA A 47 -4.50 -12.53 3.88
CA ALA A 47 -5.81 -12.97 4.33
C ALA A 47 -6.28 -12.29 5.62
N VAL A 48 -5.48 -11.40 6.23
CA VAL A 48 -5.94 -10.39 7.22
C VAL A 48 -7.04 -9.47 6.66
N TYR A 49 -7.29 -9.52 5.35
CA TYR A 49 -8.49 -8.96 4.73
C TYR A 49 -9.79 -9.62 5.21
N ALA A 50 -9.78 -10.93 5.48
CA ALA A 50 -10.90 -11.64 6.07
C ALA A 50 -10.92 -11.40 7.59
N THR A 51 -11.69 -10.39 7.99
CA THR A 51 -11.82 -9.94 9.38
C THR A 51 -13.04 -10.56 10.06
N SER A 52 -13.39 -10.12 11.27
CA SER A 52 -14.65 -10.55 11.91
C SER A 52 -15.87 -10.20 11.06
N TRP A 53 -15.75 -9.21 10.17
CA TRP A 53 -16.78 -8.88 9.19
C TRP A 53 -16.99 -10.01 8.16
N THR A 54 -15.92 -10.68 7.72
CA THR A 54 -16.05 -11.88 6.85
C THR A 54 -16.56 -13.06 7.66
N PHE A 55 -16.06 -13.23 8.88
CA PHE A 55 -16.35 -14.39 9.71
C PHE A 55 -17.78 -14.39 10.28
N TYR A 56 -18.28 -13.23 10.74
CA TYR A 56 -19.62 -13.06 11.31
C TYR A 56 -20.55 -12.31 10.34
N GLY A 57 -20.15 -11.11 9.92
CA GLY A 57 -21.00 -10.21 9.13
C GLY A 57 -21.42 -10.75 7.76
N SER A 58 -20.60 -11.56 7.09
CA SER A 58 -21.00 -12.14 5.79
C SER A 58 -22.15 -13.13 5.93
N VAL A 59 -22.25 -13.83 7.05
CA VAL A 59 -23.38 -14.72 7.35
C VAL A 59 -24.64 -13.90 7.62
N GLY A 60 -24.55 -12.80 8.37
CA GLY A 60 -25.69 -11.90 8.56
C GLY A 60 -26.16 -11.24 7.27
N LEU A 61 -25.23 -10.70 6.45
CA LEU A 61 -25.58 -10.13 5.16
C LEU A 61 -26.21 -11.17 4.22
N ALA A 62 -25.71 -12.41 4.23
CA ALA A 62 -26.31 -13.49 3.46
C ALA A 62 -27.73 -13.83 3.96
N SER A 63 -27.96 -13.88 5.28
CA SER A 63 -29.29 -14.11 5.85
C SER A 63 -30.30 -13.03 5.45
N HIS A 64 -29.88 -11.75 5.44
CA HIS A 64 -30.74 -10.62 5.08
C HIS A 64 -30.97 -10.46 3.56
N SER A 65 -29.93 -10.67 2.75
CA SER A 65 -29.93 -10.25 1.34
C SER A 65 -29.39 -11.28 0.37
N GLY A 66 -29.28 -12.54 0.79
CA GLY A 66 -28.88 -13.65 -0.06
C GLY A 66 -27.51 -13.46 -0.69
N LEU A 67 -27.42 -13.45 -2.02
CA LEU A 67 -26.15 -13.44 -2.75
C LEU A 67 -25.44 -12.08 -2.81
N LEU A 68 -25.99 -11.02 -2.22
CA LEU A 68 -25.37 -9.68 -2.28
C LEU A 68 -23.94 -9.66 -1.70
N PHE A 69 -23.66 -10.42 -0.65
CA PHE A 69 -22.32 -10.47 -0.03
C PHE A 69 -21.21 -10.90 -1.01
N LEU A 70 -21.54 -11.72 -2.03
CA LEU A 70 -20.59 -12.16 -3.04
C LEU A 70 -20.03 -11.02 -3.88
N GLY A 71 -20.75 -9.88 -3.99
CA GLY A 71 -20.26 -8.71 -4.72
C GLY A 71 -18.98 -8.15 -4.10
N ILE A 72 -18.85 -8.25 -2.78
CA ILE A 72 -17.66 -7.81 -2.05
C ILE A 72 -16.48 -8.72 -2.45
N TYR A 73 -16.66 -10.03 -2.37
CA TYR A 73 -15.59 -10.97 -2.74
C TYR A 73 -15.27 -10.93 -4.23
N ALA A 74 -16.24 -10.70 -5.11
CA ALA A 74 -16.02 -10.50 -6.54
C ALA A 74 -15.11 -9.29 -6.81
N GLY A 75 -15.37 -8.15 -6.15
CA GLY A 75 -14.52 -6.96 -6.27
C GLY A 75 -13.08 -7.20 -5.79
N ALA A 76 -12.92 -7.90 -4.66
CA ALA A 76 -11.62 -8.32 -4.15
C ALA A 76 -10.88 -9.24 -5.15
N LEU A 77 -11.55 -10.25 -5.72
CA LEU A 77 -10.98 -11.18 -6.68
C LEU A 77 -10.51 -10.47 -7.97
N ILE A 78 -11.29 -9.53 -8.48
CA ILE A 78 -10.92 -8.71 -9.64
C ILE A 78 -9.65 -7.90 -9.35
N ALA A 79 -9.57 -7.26 -8.19
CA ALA A 79 -8.37 -6.52 -7.79
C ALA A 79 -7.15 -7.43 -7.68
N ILE A 80 -7.29 -8.62 -7.07
CA ILE A 80 -6.21 -9.59 -6.94
C ILE A 80 -5.71 -10.06 -8.31
N ALA A 81 -6.61 -10.32 -9.26
CA ALA A 81 -6.25 -10.68 -10.63
C ALA A 81 -5.41 -9.59 -11.31
N LEU A 82 -5.62 -8.32 -10.94
CA LEU A 82 -4.87 -7.17 -11.45
C LEU A 82 -3.64 -6.79 -10.61
N TRP A 83 -3.29 -7.52 -9.56
CA TRP A 83 -2.15 -7.18 -8.69
C TRP A 83 -0.80 -7.18 -9.38
N TRP A 84 -0.63 -7.95 -10.46
CA TRP A 84 0.59 -7.85 -11.26
C TRP A 84 0.76 -6.47 -11.91
N VAL A 85 -0.34 -5.79 -12.23
CA VAL A 85 -0.37 -4.47 -12.87
C VAL A 85 -0.47 -3.35 -11.83
N ILE A 86 -1.16 -3.58 -10.70
CA ILE A 86 -1.41 -2.54 -9.68
C ILE A 86 -0.41 -2.64 -8.52
N LEU A 87 -0.36 -3.80 -7.86
CA LEU A 87 0.40 -3.97 -6.61
C LEU A 87 1.91 -4.05 -6.86
N ARG A 88 2.35 -4.70 -7.94
CA ARG A 88 3.79 -4.82 -8.24
C ARG A 88 4.46 -3.45 -8.43
N PRO A 89 3.93 -2.50 -9.24
CA PRO A 89 4.45 -1.14 -9.30
C PRO A 89 4.53 -0.44 -7.94
N MET A 90 3.53 -0.66 -7.07
CA MET A 90 3.57 -0.08 -5.72
C MET A 90 4.75 -0.59 -4.89
N VAL A 91 5.02 -1.91 -4.95
CA VAL A 91 6.17 -2.53 -4.26
C VAL A 91 7.49 -2.00 -4.84
N ALA A 92 7.61 -1.87 -6.16
CA ALA A 92 8.80 -1.33 -6.81
C ALA A 92 9.08 0.14 -6.42
N ALA A 93 8.03 0.96 -6.36
CA ALA A 93 8.13 2.33 -5.87
C ALA A 93 8.54 2.38 -4.39
N LYS A 94 8.01 1.47 -3.55
CA LYS A 94 8.41 1.35 -2.15
C LYS A 94 9.88 1.01 -1.97
N GLU A 95 10.43 0.12 -2.80
CA GLU A 95 11.87 -0.23 -2.76
C GLU A 95 12.77 0.94 -3.15
N THR A 96 12.30 1.81 -4.05
CA THR A 96 13.09 2.95 -4.53
C THR A 96 12.99 4.19 -3.63
N PHE A 97 11.83 4.41 -3.00
CA PHE A 97 11.54 5.63 -2.23
C PHE A 97 11.36 5.41 -0.72
N HIS A 98 11.56 4.19 -0.21
CA HIS A 98 11.39 3.84 1.22
C HIS A 98 10.02 4.20 1.78
N ILE A 99 8.98 3.87 1.02
CA ILE A 99 7.59 4.18 1.37
C ILE A 99 7.16 3.34 2.59
N THR A 100 6.73 3.99 3.67
CA THR A 100 6.31 3.32 4.92
C THR A 100 4.81 3.23 5.10
N SER A 101 4.04 3.98 4.31
CA SER A 101 2.59 4.03 4.41
C SER A 101 1.92 4.42 3.09
N ILE A 102 0.58 4.30 3.04
CA ILE A 102 -0.19 4.79 1.87
C ILE A 102 -0.14 6.32 1.74
N ALA A 103 -0.03 7.05 2.85
CA ALA A 103 0.15 8.50 2.84
C ALA A 103 1.50 8.90 2.25
N ASP A 104 2.56 8.15 2.56
CA ASP A 104 3.87 8.31 1.92
C ASP A 104 3.80 8.01 0.42
N PHE A 105 3.07 6.95 0.04
CA PHE A 105 2.96 6.56 -1.36
C PHE A 105 2.32 7.68 -2.20
N ILE A 106 1.17 8.17 -1.74
CA ILE A 106 0.42 9.23 -2.43
C ILE A 106 1.23 10.53 -2.39
N SER A 107 1.75 10.94 -1.23
CA SER A 107 2.51 12.20 -1.14
C SER A 107 3.79 12.18 -1.97
N THR A 108 4.52 11.05 -2.01
CA THR A 108 5.75 10.91 -2.81
C THR A 108 5.47 11.11 -4.30
N ARG A 109 4.37 10.56 -4.81
CA ARG A 109 3.93 10.80 -6.19
C ARG A 109 3.67 12.28 -6.48
N TYR A 110 3.18 13.02 -5.49
CA TYR A 110 2.71 14.41 -5.63
C TYR A 110 3.63 15.38 -4.89
N ASN A 111 4.88 15.47 -5.35
CA ASN A 111 5.89 16.43 -4.86
C ASN A 111 6.30 16.27 -3.39
N ARG A 112 6.20 15.05 -2.82
CA ARG A 112 6.45 14.78 -1.39
C ARG A 112 5.69 15.75 -0.48
N SER A 113 4.48 16.13 -0.88
CA SER A 113 3.71 17.15 -0.19
C SER A 113 3.25 16.67 1.20
N GLN A 114 3.70 17.37 2.24
CA GLN A 114 3.30 17.12 3.62
C GLN A 114 1.79 17.35 3.83
N THR A 115 1.17 18.29 3.11
CA THR A 115 -0.27 18.55 3.23
C THR A 115 -1.09 17.38 2.69
N ILE A 116 -0.65 16.76 1.59
CA ILE A 116 -1.30 15.57 1.03
C ILE A 116 -1.14 14.38 2.00
N ALA A 117 0.07 14.17 2.54
CA ALA A 117 0.31 13.10 3.52
C ALA A 117 -0.58 13.27 4.77
N ALA A 118 -0.69 14.50 5.28
CA ALA A 118 -1.57 14.84 6.41
C ALA A 118 -3.05 14.63 6.08
N ALA A 119 -3.51 15.07 4.90
CA ALA A 119 -4.89 14.88 4.45
C ALA A 119 -5.26 13.39 4.33
N VAL A 120 -4.43 12.58 3.67
CA VAL A 120 -4.62 11.13 3.57
C VAL A 120 -4.66 10.49 4.96
N THR A 121 -3.77 10.92 5.86
CA THR A 121 -3.72 10.40 7.24
C THR A 121 -4.98 10.74 8.02
N LEU A 122 -5.48 11.97 7.93
CA LEU A 122 -6.70 12.39 8.62
C LEU A 122 -7.93 11.65 8.09
N ILE A 123 -8.05 11.53 6.76
CA ILE A 123 -9.13 10.76 6.11
C ILE A 123 -9.05 9.30 6.52
N ALA A 124 -7.85 8.71 6.60
CA ALA A 124 -7.66 7.33 7.02
C ALA A 124 -8.03 7.13 8.50
N LEU A 125 -7.68 8.08 9.38
CA LEU A 125 -7.99 8.01 10.81
C LEU A 125 -9.51 8.06 11.06
N ILE A 126 -10.19 9.03 10.44
CA ILE A 126 -11.65 9.19 10.56
C ILE A 126 -12.38 8.05 9.86
N GLY A 127 -11.94 7.72 8.64
CA GLY A 127 -12.57 6.70 7.81
C GLY A 127 -12.43 5.29 8.35
N ALA A 128 -11.30 4.93 8.98
CA ALA A 128 -11.11 3.60 9.55
C ALA A 128 -11.74 3.42 10.93
N LEU A 129 -12.08 4.51 11.64
CA LEU A 129 -12.61 4.46 13.00
C LEU A 129 -13.87 3.58 13.14
N PRO A 130 -14.92 3.71 12.29
CA PRO A 130 -16.10 2.85 12.36
C PRO A 130 -15.74 1.37 12.16
N TYR A 131 -14.77 1.08 11.29
CA TYR A 131 -14.38 -0.30 11.04
C TYR A 131 -13.62 -0.92 12.21
N ILE A 132 -12.79 -0.16 12.94
CA ILE A 132 -12.16 -0.62 14.18
C ILE A 132 -13.23 -0.84 15.26
N ALA A 133 -14.19 0.08 15.37
CA ALA A 133 -15.31 -0.04 16.30
C ALA A 133 -16.10 -1.33 16.07
N LEU A 134 -16.40 -1.66 14.80
CA LEU A 134 -17.02 -2.93 14.41
C LEU A 134 -16.25 -4.14 14.91
N GLN A 135 -14.91 -4.15 14.81
CA GLN A 135 -14.13 -5.30 15.29
C GLN A 135 -14.20 -5.45 16.81
N LEU A 136 -14.15 -4.34 17.55
CA LEU A 136 -14.30 -4.37 19.00
C LEU A 136 -15.69 -4.88 19.38
N GLU A 137 -16.73 -4.40 18.70
CA GLU A 137 -18.11 -4.84 18.91
C GLU A 137 -18.25 -6.35 18.63
N ALA A 138 -17.67 -6.85 17.55
CA ALA A 138 -17.68 -8.29 17.25
C ALA A 138 -17.03 -9.13 18.36
N ILE A 139 -15.95 -8.65 18.98
CA ILE A 139 -15.30 -9.33 20.11
C ILE A 139 -16.20 -9.29 21.35
N ILE A 140 -16.74 -8.12 21.67
CA ILE A 140 -17.56 -7.90 22.87
C ILE A 140 -18.85 -8.72 22.80
N SER A 141 -19.58 -8.62 21.69
CA SER A 141 -20.82 -9.35 21.46
C SER A 141 -20.60 -10.86 21.40
N SER A 142 -19.57 -11.35 20.71
CA SER A 142 -19.27 -12.79 20.70
C SER A 142 -18.86 -13.33 22.08
N PHE A 143 -18.12 -12.54 22.87
CA PHE A 143 -17.75 -12.92 24.24
C PHE A 143 -18.98 -12.97 25.15
N ASN A 144 -19.83 -11.94 25.09
CA ASN A 144 -21.07 -11.89 25.88
C ASN A 144 -21.99 -13.07 25.55
N LEU A 145 -22.13 -13.40 24.25
CA LEU A 145 -23.00 -14.49 23.79
C LEU A 145 -22.64 -15.87 24.34
N ILE A 146 -21.35 -16.16 24.51
CA ILE A 146 -20.88 -17.47 25.00
C ILE A 146 -20.75 -17.54 26.53
N THR A 147 -20.65 -16.38 27.20
CA THR A 147 -20.41 -16.29 28.65
C THR A 147 -21.64 -15.94 29.48
N SER A 148 -22.52 -15.08 28.97
CA SER A 148 -23.54 -14.41 29.76
C SER A 148 -24.90 -14.51 29.08
N GLY A 149 -25.91 -15.04 29.78
CA GLY A 149 -27.31 -14.81 29.40
C GLY A 149 -27.66 -13.37 29.76
N ASN A 150 -27.99 -12.53 28.77
CA ASN A 150 -28.48 -11.15 28.86
C ASN A 150 -28.48 -10.49 30.26
N ASN A 151 -27.31 -10.13 30.79
CA ASN A 151 -27.21 -9.32 32.01
C ASN A 151 -26.71 -7.92 31.62
N PRO A 152 -27.59 -6.92 31.46
CA PRO A 152 -27.29 -5.64 30.81
C PRO A 152 -26.19 -4.81 31.50
N GLY A 153 -25.98 -4.99 32.81
CA GLY A 153 -24.97 -4.25 33.58
C GLY A 153 -23.52 -4.72 33.38
N VAL A 154 -23.30 -5.89 32.77
CA VAL A 154 -21.95 -6.46 32.58
C VAL A 154 -21.33 -6.04 31.24
N GLY A 155 -22.13 -5.65 30.26
CA GLY A 155 -21.69 -5.33 28.90
C GLY A 155 -20.65 -4.20 28.83
N GLY A 156 -20.86 -3.11 29.56
CA GLY A 156 -19.94 -1.96 29.59
C GLY A 156 -18.59 -2.28 30.25
N PHE A 157 -18.58 -3.11 31.30
CA PHE A 157 -17.34 -3.54 31.96
C PHE A 157 -16.55 -4.52 31.07
N THR A 158 -17.24 -5.46 30.43
CA THR A 158 -16.63 -6.37 29.45
C THR A 158 -16.02 -5.60 28.29
N GLY A 159 -16.74 -4.61 27.74
CA GLY A 159 -16.26 -3.78 26.63
C GLY A 159 -14.99 -3.00 26.95
N LEU A 160 -14.93 -2.39 28.14
CA LEU A 160 -13.72 -1.70 28.62
C LEU A 160 -12.55 -2.67 28.82
N MET A 161 -12.79 -3.86 29.39
CA MET A 161 -11.75 -4.86 29.61
C MET A 161 -11.18 -5.40 28.29
N VAL A 162 -12.05 -5.73 27.33
CA VAL A 162 -11.63 -6.12 25.97
C VAL A 162 -10.79 -5.03 25.33
N THR A 163 -11.25 -3.78 25.40
CA THR A 163 -10.52 -2.64 24.83
C THR A 163 -9.13 -2.47 25.48
N LEU A 164 -9.03 -2.58 26.80
CA LEU A 164 -7.77 -2.51 27.53
C LEU A 164 -6.81 -3.64 27.12
N VAL A 165 -7.30 -4.88 27.03
CA VAL A 165 -6.52 -6.03 26.54
C VAL A 165 -6.04 -5.79 25.12
N MET A 166 -6.89 -5.24 24.25
CA MET A 166 -6.52 -4.91 22.87
C MET A 166 -5.47 -3.79 22.79
N ILE A 167 -5.53 -2.77 23.65
CA ILE A 167 -4.51 -1.74 23.75
C ILE A 167 -3.17 -2.35 24.14
N ILE A 168 -3.15 -3.14 25.23
CA ILE A 168 -1.94 -3.79 25.72
C ILE A 168 -1.38 -4.71 24.64
N PHE A 169 -2.20 -5.57 24.05
CA PHE A 169 -1.80 -6.49 23.00
C PHE A 169 -1.22 -5.76 21.78
N THR A 170 -1.88 -4.68 21.32
CA THR A 170 -1.42 -3.89 20.17
C THR A 170 -0.10 -3.17 20.45
N ILE A 171 0.08 -2.61 21.65
CA ILE A 171 1.34 -1.96 22.05
C ILE A 171 2.46 -3.00 22.14
N VAL A 172 2.16 -4.12 22.82
CA VAL A 172 3.11 -5.20 23.04
C VAL A 172 3.51 -5.86 21.72
N PHE A 173 2.67 -5.96 20.70
CA PHE A 173 3.07 -6.58 19.42
C PHE A 173 3.52 -5.59 18.35
N GLY A 174 2.82 -4.46 18.20
CA GLY A 174 2.96 -3.59 17.04
C GLY A 174 3.89 -2.39 17.23
N ALA A 175 4.08 -1.89 18.45
CA ALA A 175 4.79 -0.61 18.68
C ALA A 175 6.04 -0.79 19.56
N ARG A 176 6.90 -1.76 19.23
CA ARG A 176 8.15 -2.02 19.98
C ARG A 176 9.38 -1.28 19.46
N ARG A 177 9.41 -0.92 18.18
CA ARG A 177 10.59 -0.36 17.52
C ARG A 177 10.28 1.02 16.93
N LEU A 178 11.27 1.91 16.98
CA LEU A 178 11.13 3.30 16.51
C LEU A 178 11.10 3.38 14.98
N ASP A 179 11.89 2.55 14.31
CA ASP A 179 12.03 2.58 12.86
C ASP A 179 10.81 1.91 12.18
N PRO A 180 9.95 2.68 11.48
CA PRO A 180 8.81 2.14 10.77
C PRO A 180 9.18 1.43 9.45
N THR A 181 10.44 1.55 8.98
CA THR A 181 10.94 0.80 7.82
C THR A 181 11.45 -0.60 8.20
N GLU A 182 11.70 -0.85 9.50
CA GLU A 182 12.05 -2.18 9.97
C GLU A 182 10.89 -3.14 9.73
N ARG A 183 11.16 -4.21 8.98
CA ARG A 183 10.19 -5.27 8.69
C ARG A 183 9.88 -6.01 9.99
N HIS A 184 8.67 -6.52 10.15
CA HIS A 184 8.24 -7.22 11.37
C HIS A 184 8.08 -8.74 11.17
N PRO A 185 9.19 -9.52 11.20
CA PRO A 185 9.30 -10.91 11.58
C PRO A 185 8.06 -11.70 11.91
N GLY A 186 7.81 -11.60 13.21
CA GLY A 186 6.82 -12.32 13.95
C GLY A 186 5.41 -11.86 13.59
N MET A 187 5.19 -10.56 13.38
CA MET A 187 3.85 -10.04 13.07
C MET A 187 3.26 -10.69 11.82
N ILE A 188 4.01 -10.71 10.70
CA ILE A 188 3.53 -11.33 9.45
C ILE A 188 3.28 -12.83 9.58
N THR A 189 4.12 -13.52 10.36
CA THR A 189 3.95 -14.96 10.59
C THR A 189 2.73 -15.25 11.47
N VAL A 190 2.51 -14.45 12.50
CA VAL A 190 1.31 -14.51 13.34
C VAL A 190 0.06 -14.30 12.51
N LEU A 191 0.03 -13.28 11.65
CA LEU A 191 -1.11 -13.05 10.75
C LEU A 191 -1.41 -14.27 9.86
N ALA A 192 -0.37 -14.93 9.33
CA ALA A 192 -0.55 -16.14 8.54
C ALA A 192 -1.13 -17.30 9.36
N VAL A 193 -0.63 -17.52 10.59
CA VAL A 193 -1.17 -18.54 11.52
C VAL A 193 -2.63 -18.25 11.87
N GLU A 194 -2.95 -17.00 12.19
CA GLU A 194 -4.30 -16.57 12.49
C GLU A 194 -5.26 -16.83 11.33
N CYS A 195 -4.83 -16.62 10.08
CA CYS A 195 -5.66 -16.94 8.92
C CYS A 195 -5.95 -18.44 8.80
N VAL A 196 -4.97 -19.30 9.13
CA VAL A 196 -5.21 -20.75 9.18
C VAL A 196 -6.20 -21.11 10.28
N VAL A 197 -6.07 -20.53 11.48
CA VAL A 197 -7.01 -20.75 12.60
C VAL A 197 -8.44 -20.36 12.21
N LYS A 198 -8.62 -19.19 11.58
CA LYS A 198 -9.93 -18.72 11.07
C LYS A 198 -10.51 -19.71 10.07
N LEU A 199 -9.70 -20.12 9.10
CA LEU A 199 -10.16 -21.02 8.05
C LEU A 199 -10.57 -22.38 8.61
N VAL A 200 -9.76 -22.97 9.50
CA VAL A 200 -10.10 -24.25 10.15
C VAL A 200 -11.38 -24.13 10.96
N ALA A 201 -11.53 -23.07 11.75
CA ALA A 201 -12.73 -22.84 12.56
C ALA A 201 -13.98 -22.71 11.68
N PHE A 202 -13.91 -21.92 10.61
CA PHE A 202 -15.05 -21.69 9.71
C PHE A 202 -15.41 -22.93 8.88
N MET A 203 -14.41 -23.68 8.42
CA MET A 203 -14.62 -24.95 7.71
C MET A 203 -15.24 -26.01 8.64
N ALA A 204 -14.80 -26.08 9.90
CA ALA A 204 -15.35 -27.02 10.87
C ALA A 204 -16.84 -26.79 11.12
N ILE A 205 -17.27 -25.55 11.35
CA ILE A 205 -18.69 -25.22 11.52
C ILE A 205 -19.49 -25.43 10.23
N GLY A 206 -18.93 -25.08 9.06
CA GLY A 206 -19.57 -25.31 7.78
C GLY A 206 -19.85 -26.80 7.51
N VAL A 207 -18.87 -27.66 7.76
CA VAL A 207 -19.00 -29.12 7.67
C VAL A 207 -19.99 -29.65 8.70
N PHE A 208 -19.93 -29.18 9.95
CA PHE A 208 -20.88 -29.55 11.00
C PHE A 208 -22.32 -29.23 10.61
N VAL A 209 -22.59 -28.00 10.17
CA VAL A 209 -23.91 -27.56 9.73
C VAL A 209 -24.39 -28.42 8.56
N THR A 210 -23.60 -28.54 7.50
CA THR A 210 -24.03 -29.24 6.28
C THR A 210 -24.21 -30.74 6.48
N LEU A 211 -23.27 -31.42 7.13
CA LEU A 211 -23.30 -32.89 7.24
C LEU A 211 -24.02 -33.38 8.49
N THR A 212 -23.81 -32.73 9.65
CA THR A 212 -24.32 -33.23 10.93
C THR A 212 -25.73 -32.72 11.21
N VAL A 213 -25.99 -31.44 10.98
CA VAL A 213 -27.31 -30.85 11.27
C VAL A 213 -28.34 -31.20 10.20
N PHE A 214 -27.94 -31.18 8.91
CA PHE A 214 -28.87 -31.37 7.78
C PHE A 214 -28.68 -32.68 7.02
N GLY A 215 -27.64 -33.48 7.30
CA GLY A 215 -27.42 -34.76 6.61
C GLY A 215 -26.93 -34.64 5.17
N GLY A 216 -26.48 -33.46 4.72
CA GLY A 216 -25.97 -33.18 3.39
C GLY A 216 -26.38 -31.82 2.84
N LEU A 217 -25.80 -31.44 1.69
CA LEU A 217 -26.15 -30.19 1.01
C LEU A 217 -27.52 -30.26 0.32
N THR A 218 -27.88 -31.41 -0.26
CA THR A 218 -29.17 -31.59 -0.96
C THR A 218 -30.36 -31.43 -0.01
N PRO A 219 -30.41 -32.09 1.16
CA PRO A 219 -31.51 -31.89 2.11
C PRO A 219 -31.61 -30.45 2.62
N LEU A 220 -30.49 -29.75 2.78
CA LEU A 220 -30.49 -28.33 3.16
C LEU A 220 -31.15 -27.47 2.07
N LEU A 221 -30.80 -27.69 0.80
CA LEU A 221 -31.39 -26.96 -0.33
C LEU A 221 -32.89 -27.25 -0.49
N GLU A 222 -33.31 -28.49 -0.24
CA GLU A 222 -34.72 -28.88 -0.23
C GLU A 222 -35.50 -28.12 0.84
N ARG A 223 -35.02 -28.12 2.10
CA ARG A 223 -35.65 -27.37 3.21
C ARG A 223 -35.67 -25.86 2.98
N LEU A 224 -34.63 -25.30 2.37
CA LEU A 224 -34.62 -23.89 1.95
C LEU A 224 -35.71 -23.59 0.93
N SER A 225 -35.98 -24.52 0.02
CA SER A 225 -37.01 -24.37 -1.00
C SER A 225 -38.43 -24.49 -0.46
N GLU A 226 -38.61 -25.29 0.60
CA GLU A 226 -39.88 -25.50 1.31
C GLU A 226 -40.23 -24.33 2.24
N GLY A 227 -39.23 -23.73 2.90
CA GLY A 227 -39.41 -22.61 3.84
C GLY A 227 -39.58 -21.22 3.22
N ASP A 228 -39.81 -21.11 1.90
CA ASP A 228 -39.85 -19.85 1.13
C ASP A 228 -38.56 -18.99 1.23
N LEU A 229 -37.42 -19.58 1.61
CA LEU A 229 -36.13 -18.91 1.75
C LEU A 229 -35.36 -18.83 0.42
N ARG A 230 -36.08 -18.79 -0.71
CA ARG A 230 -35.48 -18.77 -2.05
C ARG A 230 -34.73 -17.46 -2.34
N HIS A 231 -34.91 -16.42 -1.54
CA HIS A 231 -34.13 -15.17 -1.65
C HIS A 231 -32.64 -15.41 -1.40
N LEU A 232 -32.26 -16.44 -0.63
CA LEU A 232 -30.87 -16.77 -0.35
C LEU A 232 -30.09 -17.24 -1.58
N THR A 233 -30.77 -17.86 -2.55
CA THR A 233 -30.17 -18.45 -3.74
C THR A 233 -30.41 -17.62 -5.01
N ARG A 234 -31.11 -16.49 -4.91
CA ARG A 234 -31.40 -15.59 -6.03
C ARG A 234 -30.44 -14.39 -6.03
N ILE A 235 -30.01 -14.00 -7.24
CA ILE A 235 -29.05 -12.90 -7.46
C ILE A 235 -29.71 -11.52 -7.28
N SER A 236 -31.03 -11.42 -7.42
CA SER A 236 -31.76 -10.14 -7.34
C SER A 236 -33.13 -10.37 -6.72
N SER A 237 -33.31 -9.99 -5.45
CA SER A 237 -34.58 -10.18 -4.73
C SER A 237 -35.37 -8.87 -4.60
N TYR A 238 -34.72 -7.71 -4.68
CA TYR A 238 -35.33 -6.39 -4.53
C TYR A 238 -34.88 -5.37 -5.59
N LYS A 239 -35.70 -4.31 -5.78
CA LYS A 239 -35.36 -3.17 -6.65
C LYS A 239 -34.14 -2.43 -6.06
N GLY A 240 -33.07 -2.29 -6.86
CA GLY A 240 -31.83 -1.60 -6.45
C GLY A 240 -30.67 -2.53 -6.04
N ASP A 241 -30.91 -3.84 -5.94
CA ASP A 241 -29.89 -4.84 -5.57
C ASP A 241 -28.71 -4.84 -6.53
N GLY A 242 -28.94 -4.72 -7.83
CA GLY A 242 -27.87 -4.71 -8.84
C GLY A 242 -26.89 -3.53 -8.70
N LEU A 243 -27.40 -2.34 -8.37
CA LEU A 243 -26.57 -1.15 -8.13
C LEU A 243 -25.80 -1.26 -6.81
N THR A 244 -26.43 -1.84 -5.78
CA THR A 244 -25.77 -2.15 -4.51
C THR A 244 -24.64 -3.15 -4.71
N TRP A 245 -24.87 -4.19 -5.51
CA TRP A 245 -23.87 -5.20 -5.84
C TRP A 245 -22.68 -4.61 -6.60
N LEU A 246 -22.94 -3.73 -7.58
CA LEU A 246 -21.89 -2.97 -8.26
C LEU A 246 -21.10 -2.08 -7.29
N THR A 247 -21.80 -1.41 -6.36
CA THR A 247 -21.17 -0.59 -5.33
C THR A 247 -20.26 -1.43 -4.43
N PHE A 248 -20.68 -2.63 -4.04
CA PHE A 248 -19.86 -3.56 -3.26
C PHE A 248 -18.61 -4.01 -4.03
N ILE A 249 -18.74 -4.28 -5.33
CA ILE A 249 -17.59 -4.63 -6.19
C ILE A 249 -16.59 -3.47 -6.21
N ILE A 250 -17.04 -2.23 -6.44
CA ILE A 250 -16.17 -1.05 -6.50
C ILE A 250 -15.49 -0.81 -5.15
N LEU A 251 -16.25 -0.84 -4.06
CA LEU A 251 -15.74 -0.63 -2.71
C LEU A 251 -14.71 -1.69 -2.33
N SER A 252 -14.97 -2.96 -2.65
CA SER A 252 -14.03 -4.04 -2.32
C SER A 252 -12.80 -4.06 -3.22
N PHE A 253 -12.96 -3.73 -4.51
CA PHE A 253 -11.85 -3.56 -5.44
C PHE A 253 -10.88 -2.50 -4.92
N ALA A 254 -11.40 -1.38 -4.43
CA ALA A 254 -10.60 -0.33 -3.81
C ALA A 254 -10.05 -0.78 -2.43
N GLY A 255 -10.91 -1.32 -1.57
CA GLY A 255 -10.59 -1.60 -0.16
C GLY A 255 -9.43 -2.59 0.02
N ILE A 256 -9.36 -3.64 -0.79
CA ILE A 256 -8.33 -4.69 -0.64
C ILE A 256 -6.89 -4.18 -0.82
N GLN A 257 -6.71 -2.99 -1.39
CA GLN A 257 -5.39 -2.42 -1.70
C GLN A 257 -5.21 -1.00 -1.15
N LEU A 258 -6.28 -0.24 -0.96
CA LEU A 258 -6.23 1.13 -0.45
C LEU A 258 -6.39 1.23 1.07
N LEU A 259 -6.90 0.18 1.74
CA LEU A 259 -6.97 0.19 3.20
C LEU A 259 -5.55 0.30 3.78
N PRO A 260 -5.27 1.22 4.71
CA PRO A 260 -3.92 1.41 5.26
C PRO A 260 -3.28 0.12 5.75
N ARG A 261 -4.06 -0.72 6.46
CA ARG A 261 -3.64 -2.05 6.91
C ARG A 261 -3.24 -2.95 5.73
N GLN A 262 -4.06 -3.01 4.69
CA GLN A 262 -3.81 -3.87 3.54
C GLN A 262 -2.60 -3.38 2.76
N PHE A 263 -2.49 -2.08 2.54
CA PHE A 263 -1.34 -1.46 1.92
C PHE A 263 -0.05 -1.76 2.71
N HIS A 264 -0.10 -1.68 4.04
CA HIS A 264 1.04 -2.01 4.89
C HIS A 264 1.49 -3.48 4.69
N VAL A 265 0.57 -4.44 4.79
CA VAL A 265 0.92 -5.87 4.63
C VAL A 265 1.34 -6.20 3.19
N ALA A 266 0.67 -5.63 2.19
CA ALA A 266 0.88 -5.95 0.78
C ALA A 266 2.07 -5.23 0.14
N VAL A 267 2.41 -4.03 0.60
CA VAL A 267 3.46 -3.20 -0.01
C VAL A 267 4.66 -3.05 0.92
N VAL A 268 4.43 -2.61 2.16
CA VAL A 268 5.50 -2.26 3.11
C VAL A 268 6.21 -3.52 3.61
N GLU A 269 5.45 -4.57 3.95
CA GLU A 269 5.99 -5.84 4.46
C GLU A 269 6.41 -6.84 3.37
N ASN A 270 6.14 -6.51 2.09
CA ASN A 270 6.63 -7.33 0.99
C ASN A 270 8.17 -7.25 0.90
N SER A 271 8.81 -8.42 0.85
CA SER A 271 10.26 -8.57 0.77
C SER A 271 10.78 -8.90 -0.63
N ASP A 272 9.91 -9.38 -1.50
CA ASP A 272 10.22 -9.83 -2.86
C ASP A 272 8.95 -9.71 -3.73
N GLN A 273 9.07 -8.97 -4.84
CA GLN A 273 8.00 -8.76 -5.80
C GLN A 273 7.46 -10.09 -6.38
N GLN A 274 8.26 -11.16 -6.41
CA GLN A 274 7.81 -12.47 -6.89
C GLN A 274 6.76 -13.11 -5.98
N HIS A 275 6.71 -12.75 -4.69
CA HIS A 275 5.70 -13.26 -3.77
C HIS A 275 4.27 -12.90 -4.19
N ILE A 276 4.12 -11.81 -4.96
CA ILE A 276 2.84 -11.38 -5.52
C ILE A 276 2.25 -12.47 -6.42
N LYS A 277 3.07 -13.18 -7.20
CA LYS A 277 2.58 -14.25 -8.09
C LYS A 277 1.94 -15.40 -7.31
N THR A 278 2.52 -15.77 -6.16
CA THR A 278 1.93 -16.78 -5.27
C THR A 278 0.66 -16.25 -4.61
N ALA A 279 0.66 -14.99 -4.17
CA ALA A 279 -0.51 -14.37 -3.57
C ALA A 279 -1.71 -14.29 -4.53
N MET A 280 -1.46 -14.06 -5.83
CA MET A 280 -2.50 -13.95 -6.87
C MET A 280 -3.35 -15.21 -7.06
N TRP A 281 -2.94 -16.38 -6.59
CA TRP A 281 -3.77 -17.60 -6.65
C TRP A 281 -4.12 -18.14 -5.25
N LEU A 282 -3.19 -18.06 -4.28
CA LEU A 282 -3.42 -18.61 -2.95
C LEU A 282 -4.45 -17.78 -2.17
N PHE A 283 -4.43 -16.46 -2.32
CA PHE A 283 -5.36 -15.60 -1.61
C PHE A 283 -6.79 -15.70 -2.17
N PRO A 284 -7.02 -15.75 -3.51
CA PRO A 284 -8.32 -16.13 -4.07
C PRO A 284 -8.83 -17.48 -3.58
N LEU A 285 -7.97 -18.50 -3.53
CA LEU A 285 -8.33 -19.80 -2.99
C LEU A 285 -8.81 -19.68 -1.53
N TYR A 286 -8.08 -18.93 -0.70
CA TYR A 286 -8.50 -18.66 0.67
C TYR A 286 -9.87 -17.97 0.72
N LEU A 287 -10.11 -16.94 -0.09
CA LEU A 287 -11.39 -16.22 -0.13
C LEU A 287 -12.54 -17.13 -0.58
N ILE A 288 -12.32 -18.05 -1.51
CA ILE A 288 -13.32 -19.04 -1.91
C ILE A 288 -13.63 -19.99 -0.75
N LEU A 289 -12.59 -20.54 -0.10
CA LEU A 289 -12.77 -21.50 0.99
C LEU A 289 -13.49 -20.90 2.20
N ILE A 290 -13.10 -19.69 2.64
CA ILE A 290 -13.74 -19.04 3.79
C ILE A 290 -15.20 -18.64 3.49
N ASN A 291 -15.59 -18.45 2.23
CA ASN A 291 -16.96 -18.11 1.86
C ASN A 291 -17.83 -19.31 1.48
N LEU A 292 -17.24 -20.49 1.31
CA LEU A 292 -17.93 -21.68 0.82
C LEU A 292 -19.17 -22.04 1.64
N PHE A 293 -19.07 -21.91 2.97
CA PHE A 293 -20.13 -22.28 3.89
C PHE A 293 -20.98 -21.11 4.41
N VAL A 294 -20.77 -19.89 3.91
CA VAL A 294 -21.54 -18.71 4.37
C VAL A 294 -23.04 -18.90 4.14
N LEU A 295 -23.44 -19.27 2.92
CA LEU A 295 -24.84 -19.53 2.57
C LEU A 295 -25.44 -20.72 3.34
N PRO A 296 -24.76 -21.88 3.43
CA PRO A 296 -25.24 -22.98 4.26
C PRO A 296 -25.49 -22.59 5.72
N ILE A 297 -24.59 -21.82 6.33
CA ILE A 297 -24.72 -21.39 7.73
C ILE A 297 -25.87 -20.38 7.88
N ALA A 298 -26.00 -19.43 6.96
CA ALA A 298 -27.10 -18.46 6.94
C ALA A 298 -28.46 -19.17 6.83
N GLY A 299 -28.58 -20.10 5.87
CA GLY A 299 -29.77 -20.91 5.67
C GLY A 299 -30.10 -21.78 6.88
N ALA A 300 -29.09 -22.42 7.47
CA ALA A 300 -29.26 -23.23 8.68
C ALA A 300 -29.83 -22.44 9.85
N GLY A 301 -29.32 -21.23 10.10
CA GLY A 301 -29.83 -20.40 11.20
C GLY A 301 -31.27 -19.95 10.97
N LEU A 302 -31.62 -19.60 9.73
CA LEU A 302 -32.99 -19.24 9.35
C LEU A 302 -33.97 -20.42 9.49
N ILE A 303 -33.58 -21.62 9.05
CA ILE A 303 -34.41 -22.84 9.19
C ILE A 303 -34.56 -23.24 10.67
N SER A 304 -33.56 -22.92 11.50
CA SER A 304 -33.59 -23.22 12.94
C SER A 304 -34.35 -22.18 13.77
N ASP A 305 -35.12 -21.29 13.12
CA ASP A 305 -35.89 -20.20 13.74
C ASP A 305 -35.05 -19.29 14.66
N LEU A 306 -33.77 -19.12 14.35
CA LEU A 306 -32.93 -18.16 15.06
C LEU A 306 -33.38 -16.71 14.75
N PRO A 307 -33.30 -15.78 15.71
CA PRO A 307 -33.65 -14.39 15.46
C PRO A 307 -32.76 -13.78 14.37
N ILE A 308 -33.38 -13.21 13.34
CA ILE A 308 -32.66 -12.54 12.23
C ILE A 308 -31.78 -11.37 12.71
N SER A 309 -32.14 -10.72 13.82
CA SER A 309 -31.32 -9.67 14.46
C SER A 309 -29.96 -10.18 14.96
N MET A 310 -29.82 -11.50 15.15
CA MET A 310 -28.59 -12.15 15.61
C MET A 310 -27.88 -12.92 14.47
N ALA A 311 -28.25 -12.65 13.22
CA ALA A 311 -27.74 -13.38 12.06
C ALA A 311 -26.22 -13.28 11.88
N ASP A 312 -25.60 -12.17 12.29
CA ASP A 312 -24.14 -12.01 12.30
C ASP A 312 -23.47 -13.11 13.17
N PHE A 313 -24.15 -13.62 14.20
CA PHE A 313 -23.61 -14.59 15.15
C PHE A 313 -24.14 -16.02 14.97
N TYR A 314 -24.82 -16.34 13.86
CA TYR A 314 -25.29 -17.71 13.58
C TYR A 314 -24.17 -18.76 13.62
N VAL A 315 -22.96 -18.38 13.21
CA VAL A 315 -21.77 -19.23 13.29
C VAL A 315 -21.50 -19.72 14.72
N LEU A 316 -21.83 -18.90 15.74
CA LEU A 316 -21.70 -19.24 17.16
C LEU A 316 -22.96 -19.89 17.72
N LEU A 317 -24.14 -19.39 17.34
CA LEU A 317 -25.42 -19.82 17.90
C LEU A 317 -25.78 -21.26 17.53
N ILE A 318 -25.55 -21.66 16.28
CA ILE A 318 -25.88 -23.01 15.80
C ILE A 318 -25.17 -24.10 16.62
N PRO A 319 -23.82 -24.11 16.77
CA PRO A 319 -23.16 -25.14 17.57
C PRO A 319 -23.52 -25.01 19.07
N GLN A 320 -23.80 -23.80 19.56
CA GLN A 320 -24.22 -23.58 20.93
C GLN A 320 -25.59 -24.21 21.23
N GLN A 321 -26.56 -24.06 20.33
CA GLN A 321 -27.87 -24.69 20.44
C GLN A 321 -27.81 -26.22 20.29
N ALA A 322 -26.90 -26.72 19.45
CA ALA A 322 -26.65 -28.15 19.29
C ALA A 322 -25.92 -28.77 20.51
N GLY A 323 -25.47 -27.98 21.48
CA GLY A 323 -24.73 -28.46 22.66
C GLY A 323 -23.25 -28.76 22.41
N GLU A 324 -22.72 -28.41 21.23
CA GLU A 324 -21.34 -28.69 20.79
C GLU A 324 -20.34 -27.67 21.32
N GLN A 325 -20.05 -27.74 22.62
CA GLN A 325 -19.21 -26.77 23.33
C GLN A 325 -17.82 -26.58 22.70
N ALA A 326 -17.15 -27.67 22.31
CA ALA A 326 -15.81 -27.59 21.72
C ALA A 326 -15.81 -26.81 20.40
N LEU A 327 -16.83 -27.03 19.56
CA LEU A 327 -16.99 -26.32 18.29
C LEU A 327 -17.36 -24.84 18.52
N THR A 328 -18.26 -24.55 19.47
CA THR A 328 -18.57 -23.16 19.85
C THR A 328 -17.31 -22.39 20.27
N LEU A 329 -16.43 -23.01 21.08
CA LEU A 329 -15.18 -22.38 21.51
C LEU A 329 -14.20 -22.20 20.36
N LEU A 330 -14.08 -23.18 19.46
CA LEU A 330 -13.23 -23.10 18.27
C LEU A 330 -13.67 -21.96 17.35
N VAL A 331 -14.98 -21.85 17.07
CA VAL A 331 -15.55 -20.77 16.26
C VAL A 331 -15.35 -19.42 16.92
N PHE A 332 -15.55 -19.33 18.24
CA PHE A 332 -15.27 -18.11 18.99
C PHE A 332 -13.81 -17.67 18.85
N ILE A 333 -12.85 -18.59 18.99
CA ILE A 333 -11.42 -18.29 18.76
C ILE A 333 -11.18 -17.85 17.30
N GLY A 334 -11.86 -18.49 16.33
CA GLY A 334 -11.80 -18.10 14.93
C GLY A 334 -12.22 -16.64 14.71
N GLY A 335 -13.39 -16.25 15.20
CA GLY A 335 -13.88 -14.87 15.06
C GLY A 335 -13.09 -13.86 15.89
N PHE A 336 -12.63 -14.25 17.09
CA PHE A 336 -11.73 -13.44 17.91
C PHE A 336 -10.41 -13.16 17.18
N SER A 337 -9.78 -14.19 16.60
CA SER A 337 -8.59 -14.02 15.78
C SER A 337 -8.86 -13.16 14.54
N ALA A 338 -10.05 -13.26 13.95
CA ALA A 338 -10.44 -12.44 12.80
C ALA A 338 -10.49 -10.95 13.15
N ALA A 339 -10.99 -10.61 14.34
CA ALA A 339 -11.03 -9.23 14.85
C ALA A 339 -9.68 -8.72 15.33
N THR A 340 -8.95 -9.50 16.13
CA THR A 340 -7.71 -9.04 16.78
C THR A 340 -6.59 -8.72 15.79
N ALA A 341 -6.38 -9.57 14.79
CA ALA A 341 -5.44 -9.34 13.69
C ALA A 341 -5.71 -8.01 12.96
N MET A 342 -6.99 -7.74 12.71
CA MET A 342 -7.46 -6.53 12.06
C MET A 342 -7.12 -5.30 12.90
N VAL A 343 -7.52 -5.31 14.18
CA VAL A 343 -7.36 -4.19 15.11
C VAL A 343 -5.88 -3.87 15.32
N LEU A 344 -5.05 -4.90 15.53
CA LEU A 344 -3.62 -4.75 15.78
C LEU A 344 -2.93 -4.00 14.64
N VAL A 345 -3.05 -4.49 13.41
CA VAL A 345 -2.28 -3.93 12.29
C VAL A 345 -2.87 -2.58 11.87
N THR A 346 -4.20 -2.42 11.88
CA THR A 346 -4.84 -1.14 11.51
C THR A 346 -4.41 -0.03 12.45
N THR A 347 -4.52 -0.26 13.76
CA THR A 347 -4.19 0.76 14.76
C THR A 347 -2.70 1.06 14.78
N MET A 348 -1.84 0.05 14.61
CA MET A 348 -0.39 0.27 14.46
C MET A 348 -0.06 1.14 13.23
N THR A 349 -0.65 0.82 12.06
CA THR A 349 -0.41 1.58 10.83
C THR A 349 -0.91 3.01 10.97
N LEU A 350 -2.13 3.22 11.49
CA LEU A 350 -2.70 4.55 11.70
C LEU A 350 -1.90 5.37 12.72
N ALA A 351 -1.47 4.77 13.83
CA ALA A 351 -0.65 5.45 14.82
C ALA A 351 0.71 5.86 14.25
N THR A 352 1.31 5.01 13.40
CA THR A 352 2.55 5.35 12.68
C THR A 352 2.33 6.51 11.70
N MET A 353 1.26 6.47 10.91
CA MET A 353 0.90 7.55 9.98
C MET A 353 0.62 8.86 10.72
N ALA A 354 -0.18 8.84 11.79
CA ALA A 354 -0.50 10.02 12.59
C ALA A 354 0.75 10.59 13.28
N SER A 355 1.61 9.72 13.81
CA SER A 355 2.90 10.13 14.38
C SER A 355 3.78 10.83 13.34
N ASN A 356 3.92 10.26 12.15
CA ASN A 356 4.86 10.74 11.13
C ASN A 356 4.35 11.97 10.36
N HIS A 357 3.05 12.05 10.08
CA HIS A 357 2.48 13.08 9.19
C HIS A 357 1.69 14.17 9.91
N LEU A 358 1.28 13.95 11.17
CA LEU A 358 0.55 14.96 11.95
C LEU A 358 1.41 15.47 13.10
N LEU A 359 1.90 14.58 13.97
CA LEU A 359 2.58 15.00 15.21
C LEU A 359 4.03 15.44 15.00
N LEU A 360 4.83 14.69 14.24
CA LEU A 360 6.24 15.03 14.00
C LEU A 360 6.40 16.42 13.35
N PRO A 361 5.62 16.80 12.30
CA PRO A 361 5.65 18.15 11.75
C PRO A 361 5.26 19.23 12.78
N LEU A 362 4.33 18.91 13.67
CA LEU A 362 3.89 19.80 14.75
C LEU A 362 5.02 20.03 15.76
N PHE A 363 5.74 18.97 16.13
CA PHE A 363 6.89 19.05 17.04
C PHE A 363 8.05 19.84 16.44
N GLU A 364 8.22 19.81 15.13
CA GLU A 364 9.26 20.59 14.43
C GLU A 364 8.96 22.09 14.40
N ARG A 365 7.67 22.44 14.19
CA ARG A 365 7.19 23.83 14.15
C ARG A 365 7.13 24.47 15.53
N THR A 366 6.85 23.71 16.59
CA THR A 366 6.67 24.24 17.95
C THR A 366 7.91 23.97 18.82
N PRO A 367 8.73 25.00 19.16
CA PRO A 367 10.01 24.80 19.85
C PRO A 367 9.88 24.12 21.23
N GLY A 368 8.77 24.33 21.95
CA GLY A 368 8.51 23.69 23.25
C GLY A 368 8.25 22.19 23.20
N LEU A 369 7.81 21.64 22.05
CA LEU A 369 7.50 20.21 21.89
C LEU A 369 8.67 19.40 21.32
N ARG A 370 9.79 20.04 20.95
CA ARG A 370 10.97 19.36 20.40
C ARG A 370 11.54 18.27 21.31
N ARG A 371 11.38 18.39 22.63
CA ARG A 371 11.82 17.37 23.61
C ARG A 371 11.03 16.07 23.53
N ALA A 372 9.79 16.12 23.05
CA ALA A 372 8.95 14.94 22.84
C ALA A 372 9.44 14.05 21.67
N ARG A 373 10.36 14.54 20.82
CA ARG A 373 10.97 13.77 19.73
C ARG A 373 11.70 12.52 20.21
N GLY A 374 12.34 12.59 21.38
CA GLY A 374 13.03 11.44 21.99
C GLY A 374 12.06 10.35 22.48
N SER A 375 10.76 10.66 22.56
CA SER A 375 9.72 9.78 23.08
C SER A 375 8.70 9.38 22.02
N LEU A 376 9.11 9.30 20.75
CA LEU A 376 8.21 8.98 19.62
C LEU A 376 7.49 7.63 19.81
N LEU A 377 8.15 6.68 20.47
CA LEU A 377 7.56 5.37 20.78
C LEU A 377 6.37 5.50 21.75
N GLN A 378 6.55 6.26 22.83
CA GLN A 378 5.49 6.53 23.81
C GLN A 378 4.34 7.32 23.17
N VAL A 379 4.65 8.25 22.27
CA VAL A 379 3.64 8.98 21.49
C VAL A 379 2.80 8.01 20.65
N ARG A 380 3.42 7.01 20.01
CA ARG A 380 2.69 5.95 19.29
C ARG A 380 1.81 5.13 20.23
N TRP A 381 2.26 4.81 21.44
CA TRP A 381 1.44 4.09 22.44
C TRP A 381 0.20 4.88 22.85
N VAL A 382 0.36 6.19 23.08
CA VAL A 382 -0.77 7.09 23.38
C VAL A 382 -1.72 7.18 22.20
N LEU A 383 -1.22 7.28 20.97
CA LEU A 383 -2.06 7.29 19.76
C LEU A 383 -2.83 5.98 19.59
N ILE A 384 -2.20 4.83 19.82
CA ILE A 384 -2.87 3.52 19.79
C ILE A 384 -4.01 3.49 20.81
N ALA A 385 -3.74 3.91 22.04
CA ALA A 385 -4.76 3.97 23.09
C ALA A 385 -5.91 4.92 22.71
N LEU A 386 -5.60 6.12 22.21
CA LEU A 386 -6.60 7.10 21.79
C LEU A 386 -7.49 6.55 20.68
N ILE A 387 -6.90 5.95 19.63
CA ILE A 387 -7.66 5.36 18.51
C ILE A 387 -8.60 4.27 19.01
N LEU A 388 -8.12 3.36 19.87
CA LEU A 388 -8.94 2.25 20.38
C LEU A 388 -10.03 2.71 21.35
N VAL A 389 -9.75 3.68 22.21
CA VAL A 389 -10.76 4.28 23.10
C VAL A 389 -11.81 5.03 22.28
N SER A 390 -11.42 5.80 21.27
CA SER A 390 -12.37 6.46 20.36
C SER A 390 -13.20 5.45 19.57
N ALA A 391 -12.60 4.35 19.11
CA ALA A 391 -13.31 3.29 18.42
C ALA A 391 -14.30 2.57 19.35
N TYR A 392 -13.93 2.34 20.62
CA TYR A 392 -14.84 1.80 21.62
C TYR A 392 -16.01 2.75 21.90
N GLY A 393 -15.74 4.05 22.05
CA GLY A 393 -16.80 5.06 22.19
C GLY A 393 -17.76 5.05 21.00
N PHE A 394 -17.24 4.94 19.78
CA PHE A 394 -18.06 4.77 18.58
C PHE A 394 -18.86 3.45 18.59
N ALA A 395 -18.27 2.35 19.05
CA ALA A 395 -18.97 1.06 19.15
C ALA A 395 -20.16 1.17 20.10
N VAL A 396 -19.96 1.73 21.31
CA VAL A 396 -21.03 1.90 22.31
C VAL A 396 -22.19 2.74 21.78
N GLU A 397 -21.90 3.82 21.05
CA GLU A 397 -22.93 4.73 20.51
C GLU A 397 -23.68 4.15 19.30
N PHE A 398 -23.04 3.30 18.47
CA PHE A 398 -23.60 2.87 17.17
C PHE A 398 -23.90 1.37 17.04
N ALA A 399 -23.54 0.52 18.02
CA ALA A 399 -23.63 -0.93 17.92
C ALA A 399 -25.06 -1.48 17.80
N GLU A 400 -26.06 -0.88 18.46
CA GLU A 400 -27.43 -1.42 18.47
C GLU A 400 -28.22 -1.12 17.20
N SER A 401 -27.78 -0.17 16.38
CA SER A 401 -28.61 0.43 15.33
C SER A 401 -28.30 -0.07 13.92
N TYR A 402 -27.19 -0.80 13.71
CA TYR A 402 -26.73 -1.18 12.38
C TYR A 402 -26.15 -2.59 12.37
N LEU A 403 -26.44 -3.34 11.29
CA LEU A 403 -25.70 -4.55 10.95
C LEU A 403 -24.20 -4.24 10.92
N LEU A 404 -23.36 -5.17 11.41
CA LEU A 404 -21.91 -5.01 11.37
C LEU A 404 -21.48 -4.63 9.95
N VAL A 405 -22.09 -5.23 8.93
CA VAL A 405 -21.71 -4.98 7.55
C VAL A 405 -21.85 -3.53 7.09
N THR A 406 -22.92 -2.86 7.50
CA THR A 406 -23.18 -1.47 7.12
C THR A 406 -22.12 -0.53 7.69
N ILE A 407 -21.70 -0.76 8.94
CA ILE A 407 -20.65 0.03 9.61
C ILE A 407 -19.31 -0.14 8.87
N GLY A 408 -18.99 -1.35 8.40
CA GLY A 408 -17.75 -1.59 7.65
C GLY A 408 -17.73 -0.91 6.27
N LEU A 409 -18.87 -0.88 5.59
CA LEU A 409 -19.00 -0.26 4.26
C LEU A 409 -18.86 1.27 4.31
N LEU A 410 -19.26 1.91 5.41
CA LEU A 410 -19.02 3.33 5.68
C LEU A 410 -17.51 3.66 5.57
N SER A 411 -16.67 2.83 6.18
CA SER A 411 -15.21 2.96 6.13
C SER A 411 -14.62 2.68 4.75
N PHE A 412 -15.16 1.72 4.01
CA PHE A 412 -14.69 1.43 2.65
C PHE A 412 -14.99 2.61 1.72
N ALA A 413 -16.14 3.26 1.87
CA ALA A 413 -16.51 4.44 1.09
C ALA A 413 -15.62 5.67 1.42
N ALA A 414 -15.15 5.81 2.66
CA ALA A 414 -14.17 6.84 3.02
C ALA A 414 -12.81 6.58 2.35
N VAL A 415 -12.34 5.34 2.38
CA VAL A 415 -11.05 4.94 1.80
C VAL A 415 -11.07 4.94 0.27
N LEU A 416 -12.24 4.74 -0.35
CA LEU A 416 -12.43 4.88 -1.79
C LEU A 416 -12.00 6.27 -2.29
N GLN A 417 -12.04 7.31 -1.45
CA GLN A 417 -11.60 8.65 -1.83
C GLN A 417 -10.10 8.73 -2.17
N PHE A 418 -9.30 7.74 -1.75
CA PHE A 418 -7.90 7.64 -2.16
C PHE A 418 -7.73 7.14 -3.59
N ALA A 419 -8.74 6.47 -4.17
CA ALA A 419 -8.63 5.80 -5.46
C ALA A 419 -8.21 6.73 -6.60
N PRO A 420 -8.81 7.93 -6.79
CA PRO A 420 -8.43 8.79 -7.91
C PRO A 420 -6.98 9.27 -7.83
N ALA A 421 -6.54 9.69 -6.64
CA ALA A 421 -5.16 10.12 -6.41
C ALA A 421 -4.16 8.95 -6.53
N LEU A 422 -4.48 7.77 -5.99
CA LEU A 422 -3.55 6.64 -6.05
C LEU A 422 -3.46 6.02 -7.46
N PHE A 423 -4.59 5.71 -8.11
CA PHE A 423 -4.58 5.13 -9.45
C PHE A 423 -4.17 6.16 -10.51
N GLY A 424 -4.59 7.42 -10.37
CA GLY A 424 -4.08 8.52 -11.18
C GLY A 424 -2.57 8.68 -11.03
N GLY A 425 -2.05 8.50 -9.82
CA GLY A 425 -0.61 8.50 -9.55
C GLY A 425 0.16 7.39 -10.26
N LEU A 426 -0.41 6.18 -10.34
CA LEU A 426 0.17 5.02 -10.99
C LEU A 426 0.16 5.12 -12.53
N PHE A 427 -0.98 5.49 -13.10
CA PHE A 427 -1.21 5.33 -14.54
C PHE A 427 -1.23 6.64 -15.32
N TRP A 428 -1.42 7.79 -14.67
CA TRP A 428 -1.59 9.08 -15.36
C TRP A 428 -0.45 10.06 -15.10
N LYS A 429 0.35 10.31 -16.14
CA LYS A 429 1.51 11.22 -16.08
C LYS A 429 1.14 12.68 -15.79
N ARG A 430 -0.06 13.12 -16.19
CA ARG A 430 -0.51 14.53 -16.03
C ARG A 430 -1.09 14.83 -14.64
N GLY A 431 -1.28 13.81 -13.79
CA GLY A 431 -1.74 14.02 -12.43
C GLY A 431 -0.75 14.84 -11.61
N ASN A 432 -1.24 15.88 -10.92
CA ASN A 432 -0.43 16.80 -10.10
C ASN A 432 -0.96 16.93 -8.66
N SER A 433 -0.16 17.58 -7.81
CA SER A 433 -0.41 17.77 -6.38
C SER A 433 -1.69 18.57 -6.07
N ALA A 434 -1.98 19.61 -6.83
CA ALA A 434 -3.17 20.43 -6.64
C ALA A 434 -4.46 19.62 -6.92
N GLY A 435 -4.49 18.86 -8.02
CA GLY A 435 -5.58 17.95 -8.34
C GLY A 435 -5.75 16.86 -7.28
N ALA A 436 -4.66 16.24 -6.83
CA ALA A 436 -4.70 15.22 -5.78
C ALA A 436 -5.31 15.75 -4.47
N LEU A 437 -4.88 16.92 -4.01
CA LEU A 437 -5.42 17.54 -2.80
C LEU A 437 -6.90 17.93 -2.96
N ALA A 438 -7.27 18.54 -4.08
CA ALA A 438 -8.65 18.94 -4.37
C ALA A 438 -9.59 17.73 -4.42
N GLY A 439 -9.21 16.67 -5.14
CA GLY A 439 -9.98 15.43 -5.23
C GLY A 439 -10.19 14.79 -3.85
N LEU A 440 -9.11 14.61 -3.09
CA LEU A 440 -9.16 14.03 -1.74
C LEU A 440 -10.08 14.82 -0.80
N CYS A 441 -9.90 16.14 -0.72
CA CYS A 441 -10.68 16.99 0.18
C CYS A 441 -12.16 17.04 -0.22
N VAL A 442 -12.46 17.31 -1.49
CA VAL A 442 -13.85 17.45 -1.95
C VAL A 442 -14.59 16.12 -1.89
N GLY A 443 -13.96 15.03 -2.32
CA GLY A 443 -14.53 13.69 -2.23
C GLY A 443 -14.85 13.28 -0.80
N PHE A 444 -13.92 13.54 0.13
CA PHE A 444 -14.12 13.27 1.55
C PHE A 444 -15.22 14.14 2.17
N LEU A 445 -15.30 15.42 1.84
CA LEU A 445 -16.38 16.31 2.32
C LEU A 445 -17.76 15.85 1.84
N ILE A 446 -17.86 15.38 0.59
CA ILE A 446 -19.13 14.85 0.06
C ILE A 446 -19.49 13.54 0.74
N TRP A 447 -18.53 12.65 1.00
CA TRP A 447 -18.77 11.45 1.80
C TRP A 447 -19.24 11.79 3.22
N CYS A 448 -18.60 12.76 3.87
CA CYS A 448 -19.02 13.25 5.19
C CYS A 448 -20.46 13.75 5.14
N TYR A 449 -20.82 14.49 4.08
CA TYR A 449 -22.15 15.06 3.92
C TYR A 449 -23.22 14.02 3.60
N THR A 450 -22.95 13.10 2.67
CA THR A 450 -23.94 12.18 2.08
C THR A 450 -24.07 10.85 2.82
N LEU A 451 -23.11 10.48 3.69
CA LEU A 451 -23.12 9.20 4.39
C LEU A 451 -22.79 9.29 5.87
N ALA A 452 -21.72 9.99 6.26
CA ALA A 452 -21.37 10.10 7.66
C ALA A 452 -22.44 10.89 8.44
N LEU A 453 -22.78 12.09 7.98
CA LEU A 453 -23.75 12.97 8.60
C LEU A 453 -25.15 12.33 8.76
N PRO A 454 -25.75 11.68 7.74
CA PRO A 454 -26.99 10.92 7.91
C PRO A 454 -26.93 9.85 9.00
N THR A 455 -25.79 9.20 9.18
CA THR A 455 -25.60 8.20 10.25
C THR A 455 -25.70 8.86 11.63
N PHE A 456 -25.11 10.04 11.81
CA PHE A 456 -25.24 10.81 13.07
C PHE A 456 -26.65 11.40 13.28
N ILE A 457 -27.32 11.86 12.22
CA ILE A 457 -28.70 12.36 12.31
C ILE A 457 -29.65 11.24 12.76
N ARG A 458 -29.50 10.03 12.21
CA ARG A 458 -30.32 8.86 12.61
C ARG A 458 -30.11 8.44 14.06
N GLN A 459 -28.95 8.72 14.65
CA GLN A 459 -28.68 8.53 16.08
C GLN A 459 -29.20 9.67 16.96
N GLY A 460 -29.86 10.69 16.40
CA GLY A 460 -30.44 11.80 17.16
C GLY A 460 -29.45 12.88 17.58
N TRP A 461 -28.23 12.91 17.01
CA TRP A 461 -27.25 13.97 17.29
C TRP A 461 -27.66 15.33 16.68
N TYR A 462 -28.50 15.32 15.65
CA TYR A 462 -28.92 16.48 14.88
C TYR A 462 -30.41 16.39 14.53
N GLU A 463 -31.02 17.52 14.16
CA GLU A 463 -32.43 17.55 13.79
C GLU A 463 -32.73 16.72 12.52
N PRO A 464 -33.79 15.88 12.53
CA PRO A 464 -34.18 15.07 11.38
C PRO A 464 -34.55 15.89 10.13
N GLY A 465 -34.96 17.16 10.30
CA GLY A 465 -35.33 18.07 9.22
C GLY A 465 -34.24 18.25 8.16
N LEU A 466 -32.96 18.08 8.54
CA LEU A 466 -31.83 18.17 7.61
C LEU A 466 -31.84 17.07 6.55
N LEU A 467 -32.41 15.89 6.85
CA LEU A 467 -32.57 14.80 5.89
C LEU A 467 -33.79 15.00 4.98
N THR A 468 -34.88 15.56 5.51
CA THR A 468 -36.16 15.67 4.80
C THR A 468 -36.27 16.93 3.95
N GLU A 469 -35.79 18.06 4.45
CA GLU A 469 -35.91 19.37 3.81
C GLU A 469 -34.59 19.86 3.19
N GLY A 470 -33.46 19.26 3.60
CA GLY A 470 -32.13 19.71 3.24
C GLY A 470 -31.70 20.96 4.05
N PRO A 471 -30.42 21.35 3.95
CA PRO A 471 -29.91 22.52 4.65
C PRO A 471 -30.63 23.78 4.20
N TRP A 472 -31.03 24.62 5.16
CA TRP A 472 -31.77 25.87 4.92
C TRP A 472 -33.10 25.69 4.16
N GLY A 473 -33.70 24.50 4.18
CA GLY A 473 -34.95 24.19 3.47
C GLY A 473 -34.80 23.95 1.97
N ILE A 474 -33.57 23.77 1.47
CA ILE A 474 -33.31 23.50 0.05
C ILE A 474 -33.35 21.99 -0.20
N THR A 475 -34.46 21.52 -0.77
CA THR A 475 -34.75 20.09 -1.00
C THR A 475 -33.77 19.41 -1.97
N GLN A 476 -33.10 20.16 -2.84
CA GLN A 476 -32.06 19.65 -3.74
C GLN A 476 -30.75 19.34 -3.03
N LEU A 477 -30.53 19.90 -1.83
CA LEU A 477 -29.31 19.66 -1.06
C LEU A 477 -29.49 18.52 -0.05
N ARG A 478 -30.57 17.75 -0.09
CA ARG A 478 -30.77 16.62 0.84
C ARG A 478 -29.58 15.63 0.76
N PRO A 479 -28.97 15.25 1.91
CA PRO A 479 -27.82 14.36 1.94
C PRO A 479 -27.99 13.02 1.21
N GLU A 480 -29.17 12.40 1.30
CA GLU A 480 -29.45 11.08 0.69
C GLU A 480 -30.09 11.18 -0.71
N ALA A 481 -30.37 12.40 -1.17
CA ALA A 481 -31.03 12.69 -2.44
C ALA A 481 -30.46 13.95 -3.08
N LEU A 482 -29.13 14.04 -3.11
CA LEU A 482 -28.39 15.18 -3.62
C LEU A 482 -28.78 15.45 -5.08
N LEU A 483 -29.09 16.71 -5.39
CA LEU A 483 -29.59 17.20 -6.67
C LEU A 483 -30.90 16.55 -7.14
N GLY A 484 -31.72 16.04 -6.20
CA GLY A 484 -33.02 15.44 -6.50
C GLY A 484 -32.96 14.01 -7.04
N LEU A 485 -31.80 13.35 -6.92
CA LEU A 485 -31.60 11.95 -7.33
C LEU A 485 -32.16 10.99 -6.27
N ASP A 486 -33.48 10.85 -6.27
CA ASP A 486 -34.24 9.95 -5.39
C ASP A 486 -34.25 8.50 -5.90
N GLY A 487 -34.29 7.52 -4.97
CA GLY A 487 -34.48 6.10 -5.29
C GLY A 487 -33.21 5.24 -5.33
N LEU A 488 -32.04 5.83 -5.07
CA LEU A 488 -30.80 5.07 -4.87
C LEU A 488 -30.63 4.64 -3.41
N PRO A 489 -30.10 3.44 -3.12
CA PRO A 489 -29.67 3.08 -1.77
C PRO A 489 -28.64 4.08 -1.23
N THR A 490 -28.72 4.44 0.05
CA THR A 490 -27.92 5.51 0.67
C THR A 490 -26.41 5.36 0.42
N LEU A 491 -25.88 4.14 0.56
CA LEU A 491 -24.46 3.85 0.28
C LEU A 491 -24.11 4.07 -1.20
N THR A 492 -24.95 3.59 -2.11
CA THR A 492 -24.75 3.74 -3.57
C THR A 492 -24.76 5.21 -3.96
N HIS A 493 -25.72 5.98 -3.43
CA HIS A 493 -25.84 7.41 -3.65
C HIS A 493 -24.57 8.17 -3.23
N SER A 494 -24.09 7.89 -2.02
CA SER A 494 -22.87 8.52 -1.51
C SER A 494 -21.62 8.15 -2.33
N VAL A 495 -21.45 6.86 -2.65
CA VAL A 495 -20.31 6.39 -3.46
C VAL A 495 -20.32 7.04 -4.84
N PHE A 496 -21.48 7.12 -5.49
CA PHE A 496 -21.62 7.77 -6.78
C PHE A 496 -21.18 9.24 -6.75
N TRP A 497 -21.77 10.05 -5.86
CA TRP A 497 -21.48 11.49 -5.81
C TRP A 497 -20.07 11.82 -5.32
N SER A 498 -19.63 11.15 -4.25
CA SER A 498 -18.29 11.39 -3.70
C SER A 498 -17.21 11.01 -4.72
N LEU A 499 -17.33 9.87 -5.40
CA LEU A 499 -16.36 9.45 -6.40
C LEU A 499 -16.42 10.31 -7.67
N LEU A 500 -17.60 10.65 -8.17
CA LEU A 500 -17.78 11.48 -9.35
C LEU A 500 -17.10 12.84 -9.16
N ILE A 501 -17.39 13.50 -8.04
CA ILE A 501 -16.85 14.84 -7.79
C ILE A 501 -15.37 14.76 -7.39
N ASN A 502 -14.92 13.71 -6.69
CA ASN A 502 -13.49 13.48 -6.43
C ASN A 502 -12.70 13.33 -7.74
N ILE A 503 -13.14 12.46 -8.66
CA ILE A 503 -12.52 12.29 -9.98
C ILE A 503 -12.56 13.61 -10.76
N GLY A 504 -13.71 14.30 -10.77
CA GLY A 504 -13.86 15.59 -11.43
C GLY A 504 -12.89 16.64 -10.91
N ALA A 505 -12.80 16.81 -9.59
CA ALA A 505 -11.87 17.74 -8.94
C ALA A 505 -10.40 17.34 -9.17
N TYR A 506 -10.09 16.04 -9.13
CA TYR A 506 -8.75 15.52 -9.44
C TYR A 506 -8.33 15.83 -10.87
N VAL A 507 -9.20 15.56 -11.84
CA VAL A 507 -8.93 15.78 -13.27
C VAL A 507 -8.85 17.27 -13.58
N LEU A 508 -9.83 18.07 -13.15
CA LEU A 508 -9.85 19.52 -13.40
C LEU A 508 -8.65 20.21 -12.73
N GLY A 509 -8.36 19.90 -11.47
CA GLY A 509 -7.17 20.43 -10.79
C GLY A 509 -5.87 20.00 -11.48
N SER A 510 -5.81 18.77 -11.98
CA SER A 510 -4.64 18.26 -12.73
C SER A 510 -4.43 18.94 -14.08
N LEU A 511 -5.51 19.36 -14.75
CA LEU A 511 -5.46 20.01 -16.07
C LEU A 511 -5.22 21.53 -15.97
N LEU A 512 -5.79 22.18 -14.96
CA LEU A 512 -5.71 23.62 -14.77
C LEU A 512 -4.37 24.05 -14.17
N TYR A 513 -3.80 23.23 -13.28
CA TYR A 513 -2.53 23.55 -12.62
C TYR A 513 -1.33 23.05 -13.43
N SER A 514 -0.38 23.95 -13.70
CA SER A 514 0.88 23.60 -14.36
C SER A 514 1.94 23.28 -13.30
N PRO A 515 2.35 22.00 -13.14
CA PRO A 515 3.32 21.62 -12.12
C PRO A 515 4.70 22.23 -12.41
N GLY A 516 5.41 22.61 -11.35
CA GLY A 516 6.77 23.13 -11.42
C GLY A 516 7.80 22.08 -11.87
N LYS A 517 9.02 22.51 -12.20
CA LYS A 517 10.08 21.61 -12.71
C LYS A 517 10.39 20.45 -11.76
N GLY A 518 10.51 20.72 -10.45
CA GLY A 518 10.80 19.68 -9.44
C GLY A 518 9.73 18.59 -9.34
N GLU A 519 8.45 18.96 -9.38
CA GLU A 519 7.34 18.01 -9.37
C GLU A 519 7.32 17.14 -10.63
N ARG A 520 7.65 17.72 -11.81
CA ARG A 520 7.74 16.98 -13.07
C ARG A 520 8.88 15.95 -13.04
N THR A 521 10.06 16.34 -12.55
CA THR A 521 11.20 15.44 -12.40
C THR A 521 10.90 14.31 -11.42
N LEU A 522 10.34 14.62 -10.25
CA LEU A 522 9.96 13.59 -9.28
C LEU A 522 8.90 12.65 -9.86
N THR A 523 7.94 13.17 -10.64
CA THR A 523 6.93 12.35 -11.33
C THR A 523 7.58 11.40 -12.33
N SER A 524 8.53 11.87 -13.14
CA SER A 524 9.25 10.99 -14.08
C SER A 524 10.06 9.93 -13.36
N ASP A 525 10.73 10.28 -12.26
CA ASP A 525 11.52 9.35 -11.46
C ASP A 525 10.64 8.30 -10.80
N PHE A 526 9.51 8.72 -10.24
CA PHE A 526 8.54 7.85 -9.61
C PHE A 526 7.93 6.85 -10.59
N LEU A 527 7.52 7.30 -11.77
CA LEU A 527 7.00 6.42 -12.82
C LEU A 527 8.09 5.50 -13.40
N SER A 528 9.33 5.98 -13.49
CA SER A 528 10.45 5.17 -13.97
C SER A 528 10.83 4.07 -12.97
N ALA A 529 10.75 4.35 -11.67
CA ALA A 529 10.99 3.38 -10.60
C ALA A 529 9.97 2.21 -10.59
N MET A 530 8.79 2.41 -11.17
CA MET A 530 7.75 1.39 -11.27
C MET A 530 7.94 0.43 -12.43
N LEU A 531 8.74 0.81 -13.42
CA LEU A 531 8.99 -0.05 -14.58
C LEU A 531 9.85 -1.24 -14.15
N PRO A 532 9.65 -2.43 -14.76
CA PRO A 532 10.53 -3.56 -14.54
C PRO A 532 11.98 -3.11 -14.73
N GLN A 533 12.84 -3.36 -13.73
CA GLN A 533 14.27 -3.23 -13.92
C GLN A 533 14.71 -4.19 -15.04
N GLN A 534 14.65 -3.74 -16.29
CA GLN A 534 15.59 -4.22 -17.29
C GLN A 534 16.95 -3.92 -16.68
N HIS A 535 17.77 -4.97 -16.55
CA HIS A 535 19.08 -4.93 -15.91
C HIS A 535 19.66 -3.53 -16.06
N ARG A 536 19.84 -2.81 -14.94
CA ARG A 536 20.69 -1.63 -14.96
C ARG A 536 21.96 -2.10 -15.61
N SER A 537 22.18 -1.66 -16.85
CA SER A 537 23.46 -1.84 -17.50
C SER A 537 24.47 -1.39 -16.47
N ARG A 538 25.42 -2.29 -16.16
CA ARG A 538 26.59 -1.98 -15.33
C ARG A 538 26.94 -0.52 -15.51
N ALA A 539 27.09 0.21 -14.41
CA ALA A 539 27.56 1.59 -14.40
C ALA A 539 28.63 1.72 -15.49
N ARG A 540 28.33 2.51 -16.53
CA ARG A 540 29.25 2.68 -17.65
C ARG A 540 30.49 3.37 -17.10
N HIS A 541 31.65 2.75 -17.28
CA HIS A 541 32.96 3.37 -17.04
C HIS A 541 33.12 4.59 -17.96
N THR A 542 32.70 5.77 -17.53
CA THR A 542 33.06 7.03 -18.21
C THR A 542 33.32 8.13 -17.17
N GLY A 543 34.26 7.88 -16.26
CA GLY A 543 34.92 8.92 -15.46
C GLY A 543 36.42 8.75 -15.65
N LEU A 544 36.98 9.38 -16.69
CA LEU A 544 38.41 9.27 -16.97
C LEU A 544 39.19 10.00 -15.85
N HIS A 545 39.93 9.21 -15.06
CA HIS A 545 40.84 9.54 -13.96
C HIS A 545 40.23 9.76 -12.56
N ALA A 546 40.67 8.91 -11.62
CA ALA A 546 40.43 9.04 -10.19
C ALA A 546 41.46 10.03 -9.61
N TYR A 547 40.99 11.16 -9.08
CA TYR A 547 41.85 12.21 -8.50
C TYR A 547 41.35 12.70 -7.14
N ILE A 548 40.17 12.28 -6.69
CA ILE A 548 39.54 12.77 -5.47
C ILE A 548 39.98 11.89 -4.29
N ASP A 549 40.62 12.48 -3.29
CA ASP A 549 41.03 11.77 -2.07
C ASP A 549 39.82 11.27 -1.28
N LEU A 550 39.78 9.95 -1.02
CA LEU A 550 38.64 9.30 -0.37
C LEU A 550 38.62 9.51 1.15
N ALA A 551 39.79 9.59 1.79
CA ALA A 551 39.94 9.72 3.24
C ALA A 551 39.18 10.92 3.87
N PRO A 552 39.26 12.17 3.34
CA PRO A 552 38.51 13.29 3.90
C PRO A 552 36.99 13.12 3.75
N LYS A 553 36.53 12.55 2.63
CA LYS A 553 35.09 12.33 2.38
C LYS A 553 34.49 11.25 3.31
N ILE A 554 35.28 10.22 3.63
CA ILE A 554 34.90 9.21 4.65
C ILE A 554 34.73 9.88 6.02
N ALA A 555 35.64 10.77 6.40
CA ALA A 555 35.56 11.48 7.68
C ALA A 555 34.31 12.39 7.77
N GLU A 556 33.99 13.11 6.69
CA GLU A 556 32.77 13.91 6.58
C GLU A 556 31.51 13.04 6.71
N ALA A 557 31.42 11.95 5.95
CA ALA A 557 30.28 11.03 5.98
C ALA A 557 30.07 10.42 7.38
N ARG A 558 31.15 10.01 8.04
CA ARG A 558 31.11 9.49 9.41
C ARG A 558 30.63 10.55 10.41
N SER A 559 31.13 11.77 10.29
CA SER A 559 30.73 12.88 11.17
C SER A 559 29.24 13.23 11.03
N LEU A 560 28.71 13.10 9.82
CA LEU A 560 27.32 13.39 9.52
C LEU A 560 26.39 12.26 9.98
N LEU A 561 26.73 11.00 9.70
CA LEU A 561 25.96 9.85 10.17
C LEU A 561 25.95 9.77 11.70
N ALA A 562 27.05 10.10 12.37
CA ALA A 562 27.13 10.10 13.83
C ALA A 562 26.21 11.14 14.52
N LYS A 563 25.69 12.14 13.78
CA LYS A 563 24.69 13.08 14.30
C LYS A 563 23.29 12.48 14.37
N TYR A 564 23.03 11.39 13.63
CA TYR A 564 21.69 10.80 13.46
C TYR A 564 21.62 9.32 13.83
N LEU A 565 22.74 8.59 13.80
CA LEU A 565 22.87 7.19 14.18
C LEU A 565 23.84 7.03 15.35
N SER A 566 23.70 5.94 16.11
CA SER A 566 24.67 5.54 17.13
C SER A 566 26.04 5.27 16.52
N SER A 567 27.13 5.55 17.25
CA SER A 567 28.51 5.48 16.74
C SER A 567 28.83 4.15 16.03
N ASP A 568 28.42 3.02 16.61
CA ASP A 568 28.64 1.69 16.03
C ASP A 568 27.88 1.46 14.71
N LYS A 569 26.67 2.01 14.60
CA LYS A 569 25.86 1.91 13.37
C LYS A 569 26.38 2.84 12.28
N ALA A 570 26.90 4.00 12.65
CA ALA A 570 27.53 4.93 11.71
C ALA A 570 28.81 4.32 11.09
N GLU A 571 29.65 3.67 11.91
CA GLU A 571 30.82 2.90 11.45
C GLU A 571 30.43 1.77 10.50
N ALA A 572 29.48 0.92 10.89
CA ALA A 572 29.00 -0.18 10.05
C ALA A 572 28.39 0.30 8.72
N ALA A 573 27.63 1.41 8.74
CA ALA A 573 27.02 1.98 7.56
C ALA A 573 28.06 2.53 6.57
N VAL A 574 29.10 3.21 7.06
CA VAL A 574 30.21 3.69 6.22
C VAL A 574 31.00 2.53 5.65
N HIS A 575 31.26 1.48 6.44
CA HIS A 575 31.98 0.29 5.98
C HIS A 575 31.22 -0.44 4.85
N ASN A 576 29.91 -0.67 5.05
CA ASN A 576 29.06 -1.29 4.03
C ASN A 576 28.99 -0.43 2.76
N LEU A 577 28.88 0.89 2.90
CA LEU A 577 28.84 1.81 1.76
C LEU A 577 30.12 1.74 0.93
N LEU A 578 31.30 1.69 1.58
CA LEU A 578 32.59 1.56 0.89
C LEU A 578 32.75 0.20 0.21
N GLN A 579 32.19 -0.85 0.80
CA GLN A 579 32.21 -2.22 0.25
C GLN A 579 31.27 -2.36 -0.96
N ASP A 580 30.05 -1.80 -0.87
CA ASP A 580 29.06 -1.81 -1.96
C ASP A 580 29.56 -1.06 -3.21
N LEU A 581 30.29 0.04 -3.00
CA LEU A 581 30.91 0.83 -4.07
C LEU A 581 32.25 0.25 -4.57
N GLN A 582 32.80 -0.79 -3.92
CA GLN A 582 34.12 -1.38 -4.23
C GLN A 582 35.25 -0.33 -4.25
N VAL A 583 35.18 0.65 -3.35
CA VAL A 583 36.18 1.72 -3.21
C VAL A 583 36.98 1.61 -1.90
N ALA A 584 36.71 0.61 -1.06
CA ALA A 584 37.35 0.43 0.23
C ALA A 584 38.89 0.43 0.19
N ASP A 585 39.48 -0.13 -0.87
CA ASP A 585 40.94 -0.23 -1.04
C ASP A 585 41.53 0.86 -1.96
N LYS A 586 40.72 1.82 -2.41
CA LYS A 586 41.16 2.87 -3.36
C LYS A 586 41.53 4.15 -2.60
N PRO A 587 42.75 4.70 -2.80
CA PRO A 587 43.12 5.98 -2.21
C PRO A 587 42.41 7.17 -2.88
N HIS A 588 42.13 7.04 -4.19
CA HIS A 588 41.47 8.07 -5.00
C HIS A 588 40.23 7.50 -5.69
N ILE A 589 39.17 8.28 -5.76
CA ILE A 589 37.92 7.95 -6.47
C ILE A 589 37.68 8.91 -7.64
N THR A 590 36.89 8.47 -8.60
CA THR A 590 36.40 9.28 -9.72
C THR A 590 35.25 10.19 -9.27
N ILE A 591 34.98 11.23 -10.04
CA ILE A 591 33.85 12.14 -9.80
C ILE A 591 32.49 11.42 -9.85
N ILE A 592 32.38 10.32 -10.63
CA ILE A 592 31.16 9.51 -10.71
C ILE A 592 31.00 8.66 -9.44
N GLU A 593 32.06 8.01 -8.98
CA GLU A 593 32.07 7.30 -7.71
C GLU A 593 31.78 8.24 -6.53
N LEU A 594 32.20 9.51 -6.58
CA LEU A 594 31.84 10.53 -5.59
C LEU A 594 30.34 10.85 -5.60
N VAL A 595 29.72 11.00 -6.77
CA VAL A 595 28.27 11.22 -6.90
C VAL A 595 27.49 10.02 -6.36
N GLU A 596 27.91 8.80 -6.68
CA GLU A 596 27.30 7.57 -6.14
C GLU A 596 27.52 7.43 -4.63
N PHE A 597 28.69 7.82 -4.11
CA PHE A 597 28.99 7.87 -2.69
C PHE A 597 28.03 8.80 -1.94
N HIS A 598 27.84 10.04 -2.42
CA HIS A 598 26.89 10.98 -1.82
C HIS A 598 25.45 10.51 -1.93
N ARG A 599 25.05 9.94 -3.07
CA ARG A 599 23.70 9.39 -3.25
C ARG A 599 23.42 8.22 -2.31
N SER A 600 24.38 7.32 -2.13
CA SER A 600 24.26 6.19 -1.19
C SER A 600 24.24 6.68 0.26
N LEU A 601 25.03 7.69 0.59
CA LEU A 601 24.98 8.34 1.90
C LEU A 601 23.60 8.98 2.16
N GLU A 602 23.06 9.71 1.18
CA GLU A 602 21.72 10.29 1.23
C GLU A 602 20.65 9.24 1.44
N HIS A 603 20.80 8.10 0.76
CA HIS A 603 19.89 6.98 0.86
C HIS A 603 19.91 6.35 2.27
N ILE A 604 21.08 6.24 2.90
CA ILE A 604 21.21 5.76 4.29
C ILE A 604 20.56 6.75 5.25
N LEU A 605 20.80 8.06 5.10
CA LEU A 605 20.13 9.07 5.94
C LEU A 605 18.64 9.13 5.72
N ALA A 606 18.18 8.97 4.48
CA ALA A 606 16.76 9.00 4.14
C ALA A 606 15.99 7.89 4.87
N GLY A 607 16.62 6.73 5.11
CA GLY A 607 16.06 5.66 5.93
C GLY A 607 15.89 6.05 7.40
N ALA A 608 16.77 6.88 7.96
CA ALA A 608 16.73 7.27 9.36
C ALA A 608 15.90 8.54 9.65
N ILE A 609 15.92 9.52 8.75
CA ILE A 609 15.32 10.86 8.98
C ILE A 609 14.35 11.31 7.88
N GLY A 610 14.09 10.47 6.88
CA GLY A 610 13.24 10.82 5.74
C GLY A 610 14.01 11.56 4.64
N ALA A 611 13.58 11.36 3.40
CA ALA A 611 14.37 11.75 2.23
C ALA A 611 14.52 13.27 2.02
N ALA A 612 13.57 14.09 2.46
CA ALA A 612 13.69 15.55 2.37
C ALA A 612 14.74 16.09 3.37
N SER A 613 14.71 15.58 4.60
CA SER A 613 15.64 15.98 5.65
C SER A 613 17.06 15.45 5.39
N ALA A 614 17.18 14.27 4.77
CA ALA A 614 18.46 13.73 4.32
C ALA A 614 19.15 14.60 3.26
N HIS A 615 18.39 15.08 2.28
CA HIS A 615 18.90 15.96 1.22
C HIS A 615 19.47 17.26 1.78
N SER A 616 18.70 17.97 2.63
CA SER A 616 19.16 19.21 3.26
C SER A 616 20.35 18.99 4.22
N ALA A 617 20.42 17.83 4.89
CA ALA A 617 21.54 17.51 5.76
C ALA A 617 22.85 17.34 4.97
N ILE A 618 22.77 16.74 3.77
CA ILE A 618 23.91 16.56 2.87
C ILE A 618 24.36 17.88 2.24
N GLU A 619 23.41 18.69 1.77
CA GLU A 619 23.71 20.00 1.16
C GLU A 619 24.40 20.96 2.14
N ALA A 620 24.05 20.88 3.43
CA ALA A 620 24.60 21.74 4.48
C ALA A 620 25.99 21.31 5.00
N SER A 621 26.47 20.11 4.65
CA SER A 621 27.64 19.50 5.30
C SER A 621 28.73 19.06 4.32
N ILE A 622 28.36 18.64 3.11
CA ILE A 622 29.30 18.14 2.11
C ILE A 622 29.88 19.32 1.33
N HIS A 623 31.20 19.46 1.37
CA HIS A 623 31.91 20.52 0.69
C HIS A 623 32.54 19.98 -0.60
N TYR A 624 32.20 20.56 -1.75
CA TYR A 624 32.85 20.25 -3.03
C TYR A 624 34.06 21.18 -3.22
N SER A 625 35.19 20.65 -3.69
CA SER A 625 36.28 21.50 -4.18
C SER A 625 35.87 22.21 -5.48
N ASP A 626 36.50 23.35 -5.79
CA ASP A 626 36.20 24.11 -7.03
C ASP A 626 36.36 23.24 -8.30
N ARG A 627 37.31 22.29 -8.25
CA ARG A 627 37.55 21.31 -9.32
C ARG A 627 36.45 20.24 -9.37
N GLU A 628 36.01 19.71 -8.24
CA GLU A 628 34.88 18.78 -8.15
C GLU A 628 33.59 19.42 -8.67
N ALA A 629 33.30 20.67 -8.26
CA ALA A 629 32.11 21.39 -8.69
C ALA A 629 32.11 21.68 -10.21
N ALA A 630 33.27 22.00 -10.78
CA ALA A 630 33.44 22.19 -12.21
C ALA A 630 33.23 20.88 -13.00
N ASP A 631 33.81 19.77 -12.55
CA ASP A 631 33.67 18.46 -13.19
C ASP A 631 32.24 17.90 -13.07
N LEU A 632 31.58 18.14 -11.95
CA LEU A 632 30.18 17.73 -11.71
C LEU A 632 29.23 18.54 -12.61
N LYS A 633 29.50 19.84 -12.79
CA LYS A 633 28.79 20.70 -13.76
C LYS A 633 29.06 20.27 -15.20
N ALA A 634 30.29 19.87 -15.53
CA ALA A 634 30.66 19.36 -16.85
C ALA A 634 29.94 18.05 -17.16
N LEU A 635 29.95 17.08 -16.23
CA LEU A 635 29.19 15.83 -16.33
C LEU A 635 27.70 16.09 -16.50
N TYR A 636 27.14 17.00 -15.69
CA TYR A 636 25.74 17.37 -15.80
C TYR A 636 25.43 17.99 -17.16
N SER A 637 26.29 18.87 -17.68
CA SER A 637 26.12 19.48 -19.00
C SER A 637 26.25 18.45 -20.13
N HIS A 638 27.12 17.45 -19.98
CA HIS A 638 27.31 16.38 -20.96
C HIS A 638 26.13 15.40 -20.98
N ILE A 639 25.60 15.05 -19.80
CA ILE A 639 24.40 14.22 -19.65
C ILE A 639 23.16 14.97 -20.17
N VAL A 640 23.05 16.26 -19.88
CA VAL A 640 21.97 17.12 -20.41
C VAL A 640 22.09 17.30 -21.93
N SER A 641 23.31 17.38 -22.47
CA SER A 641 23.57 17.46 -23.90
C SER A 641 23.29 16.13 -24.64
N GLU A 642 23.53 14.98 -24.02
CA GLU A 642 23.17 13.69 -24.61
C GLU A 642 21.67 13.39 -24.48
N LEU A 643 21.04 13.84 -23.40
CA LEU A 643 19.58 13.76 -23.22
C LEU A 643 18.83 14.75 -24.11
N ASN A 644 19.45 15.90 -24.44
CA ASN A 644 18.96 16.87 -25.40
C ASN A 644 19.76 16.78 -26.71
N GLY A 645 19.55 15.73 -27.52
CA GLY A 645 19.86 15.78 -28.96
C GLY A 645 19.24 17.03 -29.61
N PRO A 646 19.81 17.56 -30.70
CA PRO A 646 20.00 18.99 -30.95
C PRO A 646 18.68 19.75 -31.09
N HIS A 647 18.17 20.24 -29.97
CA HIS A 647 17.23 21.35 -29.94
C HIS A 647 17.78 22.40 -28.98
N LEU A 648 18.22 23.50 -29.59
CA LEU A 648 18.37 24.83 -29.01
C LEU A 648 19.45 24.95 -27.94
N THR A 649 20.64 25.42 -28.34
CA THR A 649 21.20 26.70 -27.85
C THR A 649 22.61 26.91 -28.41
N ALA A 650 22.77 27.85 -29.35
CA ALA A 650 24.01 28.64 -29.52
C ALA A 650 23.78 29.76 -30.55
N SER A 651 23.04 30.83 -30.18
CA SER A 651 23.15 32.14 -30.83
C SER A 651 22.30 33.17 -30.09
N ALA A 652 22.82 33.71 -28.98
CA ALA A 652 22.28 34.95 -28.40
C ALA A 652 23.33 35.74 -27.63
N LEU A 653 24.61 35.66 -28.02
CA LEU A 653 25.66 36.53 -27.52
C LEU A 653 26.66 36.73 -28.67
N ASN A 654 26.49 37.82 -29.42
CA ASN A 654 27.55 38.67 -29.99
C ASN A 654 27.03 39.46 -31.19
N SER A 655 26.77 40.75 -30.96
CA SER A 655 27.27 41.90 -31.73
C SER A 655 26.20 42.96 -32.04
N PRO A 656 26.54 44.26 -31.98
CA PRO A 656 25.60 45.37 -32.04
C PRO A 656 25.53 46.03 -33.44
N SER A 657 24.58 46.97 -33.57
CA SER A 657 24.41 47.98 -34.63
C SER A 657 23.75 47.56 -35.95
N ALA A 658 22.54 48.09 -36.19
CA ALA A 658 22.28 49.08 -37.23
C ALA A 658 20.77 49.37 -37.32
N ALA A 659 20.41 50.63 -37.08
CA ALA A 659 19.11 51.18 -37.43
C ALA A 659 19.07 51.55 -38.92
N ALA A 660 17.84 51.64 -39.44
CA ALA A 660 17.41 52.31 -40.68
C ALA A 660 17.62 51.54 -42.01
N GLN A 661 16.53 51.00 -42.56
CA GLN A 661 15.81 51.56 -43.73
C GLN A 661 14.83 50.54 -44.33
N GLY A 662 13.69 51.05 -44.80
CA GLY A 662 13.12 50.59 -46.06
C GLY A 662 12.15 49.41 -46.02
N SER A 663 10.90 49.70 -45.75
CA SER A 663 9.74 48.94 -46.18
C SER A 663 9.69 48.79 -47.71
N ALA A 664 10.12 47.65 -48.27
CA ALA A 664 9.71 47.14 -49.58
C ALA A 664 10.33 45.75 -49.88
N ASP A 665 10.15 44.71 -49.04
CA ASP A 665 10.53 43.35 -49.49
C ASP A 665 9.83 42.17 -48.76
N HIS A 666 8.52 42.27 -48.52
CA HIS A 666 7.81 41.18 -47.84
C HIS A 666 7.61 39.92 -48.71
N TYR A 667 7.80 40.02 -50.05
CA TYR A 667 7.74 38.88 -50.96
C TYR A 667 9.12 38.22 -51.19
N GLY A 668 10.22 38.97 -51.14
CA GLY A 668 11.58 38.41 -51.19
C GLY A 668 11.88 37.52 -50.00
N MET A 669 11.54 37.95 -48.78
CA MET A 669 11.80 37.22 -47.54
C MET A 669 11.06 35.87 -47.47
N VAL A 670 9.84 35.77 -48.00
CA VAL A 670 9.08 34.51 -48.05
C VAL A 670 9.71 33.53 -49.04
N SER A 671 10.17 34.02 -50.20
CA SER A 671 10.88 33.20 -51.17
C SER A 671 12.24 32.70 -50.66
N GLU A 672 12.93 33.52 -49.87
CA GLU A 672 14.23 33.19 -49.27
C GLU A 672 14.08 32.20 -48.10
N LEU A 673 12.98 32.30 -47.34
CA LEU A 673 12.58 31.33 -46.33
C LEU A 673 12.19 29.99 -46.96
N GLN A 674 11.42 29.97 -48.05
CA GLN A 674 11.08 28.74 -48.77
C GLN A 674 12.32 28.06 -49.34
N ARG A 675 13.24 28.83 -49.93
CA ARG A 675 14.51 28.31 -50.44
C ARG A 675 15.40 27.76 -49.33
N SER A 676 15.35 28.37 -48.14
CA SER A 676 16.06 27.88 -46.95
C SER A 676 15.43 26.58 -46.41
N ILE A 677 14.10 26.46 -46.43
CA ILE A 677 13.39 25.23 -46.05
C ILE A 677 13.74 24.10 -47.02
N GLU A 678 13.70 24.32 -48.33
CA GLU A 678 14.10 23.31 -49.32
C GLU A 678 15.55 22.84 -49.13
N LYS A 679 16.46 23.78 -48.86
CA LYS A 679 17.87 23.47 -48.60
C LYS A 679 18.07 22.68 -47.31
N LEU A 680 17.28 22.97 -46.27
CA LEU A 680 17.27 22.21 -45.01
C LEU A 680 16.69 20.81 -45.21
N GLU A 681 15.60 20.65 -45.96
CA GLU A 681 15.04 19.34 -46.30
C GLU A 681 16.02 18.48 -47.10
N GLN A 682 16.75 19.10 -48.04
CA GLN A 682 17.78 18.42 -48.82
C GLN A 682 18.96 17.97 -47.94
N ASN A 683 19.40 18.81 -47.00
CA ASN A 683 20.43 18.45 -46.02
C ASN A 683 19.97 17.32 -45.09
N ILE A 684 18.72 17.35 -44.61
CA ILE A 684 18.15 16.27 -43.78
C ILE A 684 18.14 14.95 -44.54
N LYS A 685 17.76 14.98 -45.83
CA LYS A 685 17.76 13.80 -46.69
C LYS A 685 19.18 13.26 -46.91
N GLN A 686 20.15 14.13 -47.10
CA GLN A 686 21.56 13.73 -47.25
C GLN A 686 22.12 13.11 -45.96
N GLN A 687 21.84 13.71 -44.79
CA GLN A 687 22.25 13.18 -43.49
C GLN A 687 21.59 11.84 -43.18
N LYS A 688 20.31 11.65 -43.51
CA LYS A 688 19.64 10.34 -43.37
C LYS A 688 20.32 9.24 -44.18
N ASN A 689 20.74 9.56 -45.41
CA ASN A 689 21.46 8.60 -46.24
C ASN A 689 22.85 8.27 -45.66
N GLU A 690 23.55 9.27 -45.12
CA GLU A 690 24.85 9.08 -44.50
C GLU A 690 24.76 8.24 -43.20
N ILE A 691 23.73 8.47 -42.38
CA ILE A 691 23.44 7.65 -41.19
C ILE A 691 23.16 6.21 -41.60
N SER A 692 22.31 5.99 -42.61
CA SER A 692 22.01 4.64 -43.09
C SER A 692 23.27 3.91 -43.61
N GLN A 693 24.19 4.62 -44.28
CA GLN A 693 25.47 4.04 -44.71
C GLN A 693 26.38 3.70 -43.53
N LEU A 694 26.39 4.51 -42.47
CA LEU A 694 27.17 4.26 -41.26
C LEU A 694 26.59 3.10 -40.45
N GLU A 695 25.26 2.96 -40.39
CA GLU A 695 24.58 1.81 -39.76
C GLU A 695 24.95 0.51 -40.47
N THR A 696 24.92 0.47 -41.81
CA THR A 696 25.36 -0.72 -42.57
C THR A 696 26.82 -1.07 -42.29
N LYS A 697 27.72 -0.07 -42.29
CA LYS A 697 29.14 -0.30 -41.93
C LYS A 697 29.32 -0.79 -40.50
N LEU A 698 28.48 -0.33 -39.57
CA LEU A 698 28.50 -0.76 -38.18
C LEU A 698 28.07 -2.24 -38.06
N GLU A 699 27.01 -2.64 -38.76
CA GLU A 699 26.56 -4.04 -38.82
C GLU A 699 27.61 -4.96 -39.41
N GLU A 700 28.28 -4.55 -40.49
CA GLU A 700 29.42 -5.28 -41.06
C GLU A 700 30.54 -5.48 -40.03
N ARG A 701 30.92 -4.41 -39.31
CA ARG A 701 31.95 -4.47 -38.24
C ARG A 701 31.54 -5.39 -37.09
N TYR A 702 30.26 -5.38 -36.69
CA TYR A 702 29.77 -6.29 -35.65
C TYR A 702 29.87 -7.75 -36.09
N THR A 703 29.56 -8.02 -37.36
CA THR A 703 29.64 -9.36 -37.95
C THR A 703 31.09 -9.86 -37.99
N ASP A 704 32.04 -8.99 -38.34
CA ASP A 704 33.48 -9.29 -38.32
C ASP A 704 33.98 -9.57 -36.90
N ILE A 705 33.63 -8.73 -35.92
CA ILE A 705 34.01 -8.92 -34.51
C ILE A 705 33.44 -10.25 -33.98
N PHE A 706 32.22 -10.60 -34.37
CA PHE A 706 31.62 -11.87 -33.99
C PHE A 706 32.38 -13.07 -34.59
N ARG A 707 32.77 -13.01 -35.87
CA ARG A 707 33.61 -14.04 -36.51
C ARG A 707 34.96 -14.18 -35.81
N TYR A 708 35.65 -13.07 -35.52
CA TYR A 708 36.93 -13.12 -34.80
C TYR A 708 36.82 -13.74 -33.40
N ARG A 709 35.70 -13.53 -32.68
CA ARG A 709 35.49 -14.20 -31.39
C ARG A 709 35.30 -15.71 -31.54
N ILE A 710 34.59 -16.16 -32.57
CA ILE A 710 34.43 -17.59 -32.86
C ILE A 710 35.78 -18.22 -33.18
N ASP A 711 36.59 -17.59 -34.02
CA ASP A 711 37.90 -18.12 -34.37
C ASP A 711 38.87 -18.13 -33.18
N ALA A 712 38.84 -17.09 -32.33
CA ALA A 712 39.59 -17.08 -31.09
C ALA A 712 39.17 -18.20 -30.12
N GLN A 713 37.87 -18.50 -30.02
CA GLN A 713 37.39 -19.62 -29.22
C GLN A 713 37.83 -20.99 -29.77
N LYS A 714 37.82 -21.16 -31.11
CA LYS A 714 38.32 -22.39 -31.74
C LYS A 714 39.80 -22.60 -31.46
N LEU A 715 40.62 -21.56 -31.62
CA LEU A 715 42.05 -21.63 -31.35
C LEU A 715 42.34 -21.94 -29.88
N LEU A 716 41.56 -21.41 -28.95
CA LEU A 716 41.69 -21.73 -27.53
C LEU A 716 41.36 -23.21 -27.25
N GLN A 717 40.30 -23.74 -27.86
CA GLN A 717 39.97 -25.17 -27.74
C GLN A 717 41.04 -26.08 -28.34
N GLU A 718 41.56 -25.75 -29.53
CA GLU A 718 42.67 -26.49 -30.14
C GLU A 718 43.93 -26.44 -29.27
N ASN A 719 44.24 -25.29 -28.67
CA ASN A 719 45.39 -25.17 -27.77
C ASN A 719 45.23 -26.03 -26.51
N GLU A 720 44.03 -26.09 -25.93
CA GLU A 720 43.75 -26.98 -24.80
C GLU A 720 43.86 -28.46 -25.19
N LEU A 721 43.40 -28.82 -26.38
CA LEU A 721 43.49 -30.19 -26.91
C LEU A 721 44.95 -30.61 -27.10
N LEU A 722 45.75 -29.77 -27.76
CA LEU A 722 47.18 -29.98 -27.95
C LEU A 722 47.92 -30.06 -26.60
N ARG A 723 47.58 -29.22 -25.62
CA ARG A 723 48.17 -29.31 -24.27
C ARG A 723 47.85 -30.63 -23.58
N ARG A 724 46.64 -31.18 -23.78
CA ARG A 724 46.27 -32.50 -23.23
C ARG A 724 47.03 -33.63 -23.92
N GLU A 725 47.18 -33.60 -25.24
CA GLU A 725 47.99 -34.57 -25.99
C GLU A 725 49.46 -34.54 -25.58
N LEU A 726 50.04 -33.34 -25.45
CA LEU A 726 51.43 -33.16 -24.98
C LEU A 726 51.61 -33.63 -23.53
N GLY A 727 50.59 -33.45 -22.69
CA GLY A 727 50.55 -34.00 -21.33
C GLY A 727 50.51 -35.53 -21.31
N ALA A 728 49.74 -36.15 -22.21
CA ALA A 728 49.65 -37.60 -22.33
C ALA A 728 50.98 -38.22 -22.83
N LEU A 729 51.61 -37.63 -23.85
CA LEU A 729 52.91 -38.09 -24.37
C LEU A 729 54.02 -38.01 -23.32
N ARG A 730 54.04 -36.95 -22.51
CA ARG A 730 55.01 -36.83 -21.39
C ARG A 730 54.77 -37.83 -20.27
N ALA A 731 53.54 -38.33 -20.11
CA ALA A 731 53.23 -39.37 -19.14
C ALA A 731 53.64 -40.76 -19.64
N GLU A 732 53.61 -41.00 -20.95
CA GLU A 732 54.12 -42.24 -21.57
C GLU A 732 55.65 -42.34 -21.54
N ASP A 733 56.38 -41.22 -21.68
CA ASP A 733 57.86 -41.19 -21.55
C ASP A 733 58.38 -41.39 -20.10
N GLN A 734 57.49 -41.38 -19.09
CA GLN A 734 57.83 -41.54 -17.67
C GLN A 734 57.45 -42.92 -17.10
N LEU A 735 56.90 -43.82 -17.93
CA LEU A 735 56.63 -45.23 -17.64
C LEU A 735 57.65 -46.11 -18.35
#